data_AF-A0A1D1Y4W3-F1
#
_entry.id   AF-A0A1D1Y4W3-F1
#
_cell.length_a   1.000
_cell.length_b   1.000
_cell.length_c   1.000
_cell.angle_alpha   90.00
_cell.angle_beta   90.00
_cell.angle_gamma   90.00
#
_symmetry.space_group_name_H-M   'P 1'
#
loop_
_entity.id
_entity.type
_entity.pdbx_description
1 polymer ?
#
loop_
_entity_poly.entity_id
_entity_poly.type
_entity_poly.pdbx_seq_one_letter_code
_entity_poly.pdbx_strand_id
1 'polypeptide(L)'
;CLACLSEGRGIYAMYFQASATILVLVVNPFQNRELSSSLLDRQFREASQALSLNPTFQRNRISFKVDYVRTTEAAEKHLQRALIDYRSQHPGPAICVIETLNIQALRENIHALDDFPCVKIPSNVHDSGYQALGWQIAAGKISMQRCAASSQWLNERILLSRYAHVPVGNFELDWLIFTADVFVSRALHDQQQILWISDNGVPDLGGIVEEDASFIDEVDSPSLTYPGAYRRVTVELKIHHLAVNALLKSSQIDEIEGGVALGFDHDGDAGFDEAISCAPAFRVLKQLIQRCIADAVASGNVFADAILQHLYRWICSPVSKLHDPAIHRVLHKIMKKVFALLLSELRKLGATIIFANFFKIIIDTGKFDLLAARAYCDCLLKALQTRDLFEWIELEPLQFWHSLLFMDQYNYGGILDKSEAQSSADIDLTTNENVRTEPQVDIISSWNIAEYLPKETQDYFILVVSEFLYIPWKYSLEQAVVRTAVRDDNTCTPSITVTAAENLESCITEYLKDQISKYFTDKLLRIVNDILQHFKRNKTDISSAASNESARSAGSNVHIGDPALEFIKHVCAVLALDQHVQHDILRMRKNLLKLVRVKEFAPEAQFRDPCPSFTLPNVICSYCNDFRDLDLCRDSALLEHEWRCAVPQCRQPYNREQMENALLQIVRQRERLYHLQDLVCLRCRGVKADHLAEQCGCGGSFRCKEDSSDFLGKMQVFHKVAVSQKFQLLEDCVSWILQVR
;
A
#
# COMPACT_ATOMS: atom_id res chain seq x y z
N CYS A 1 -11.70 -28.30 13.18
CA CYS A 1 -13.14 -28.01 12.98
C CYS A 1 -13.27 -26.74 12.18
N LEU A 2 -13.84 -26.81 10.98
CA LEU A 2 -14.27 -25.63 10.23
C LEU A 2 -15.73 -25.38 10.56
N ALA A 3 -16.06 -24.21 11.10
CA ALA A 3 -17.44 -23.80 11.34
C ALA A 3 -17.73 -22.58 10.48
N CYS A 4 -18.55 -22.76 9.46
CA CYS A 4 -18.97 -21.67 8.59
C CYS A 4 -20.46 -21.44 8.78
N LEU A 5 -20.84 -20.37 9.49
CA LEU A 5 -22.23 -20.09 9.88
C LEU A 5 -22.67 -18.76 9.27
N SER A 6 -23.69 -18.78 8.43
CA SER A 6 -24.40 -17.58 7.99
C SER A 6 -25.92 -17.83 8.05
N GLU A 7 -26.65 -16.96 8.76
CA GLU A 7 -28.13 -16.98 8.84
C GLU A 7 -28.74 -18.34 9.26
N GLY A 8 -28.14 -19.03 10.23
CA GLY A 8 -28.64 -20.34 10.70
C GLY A 8 -28.37 -21.51 9.74
N ARG A 9 -27.66 -21.28 8.64
CA ARG A 9 -27.12 -22.28 7.72
C ARG A 9 -25.62 -22.41 7.96
N GLY A 10 -25.09 -23.62 7.85
CA GLY A 10 -23.66 -23.80 7.98
C GLY A 10 -23.17 -25.22 7.82
N ILE A 11 -21.84 -25.35 7.74
CA ILE A 11 -21.17 -26.64 7.70
C ILE A 11 -20.15 -26.70 8.82
N TYR A 12 -20.17 -27.82 9.56
CA TYR A 12 -19.10 -28.23 10.46
C TYR A 12 -18.34 -29.39 9.84
N ALA A 13 -17.02 -29.22 9.63
CA ALA A 13 -16.17 -30.30 9.17
C ALA A 13 -15.13 -30.70 10.22
N MET A 14 -15.06 -31.98 10.54
CA MET A 14 -14.06 -32.60 11.41
C MET A 14 -13.23 -33.60 10.62
N TYR A 15 -11.92 -33.43 10.66
CA TYR A 15 -10.97 -34.37 10.07
C TYR A 15 -10.22 -35.11 11.18
N PHE A 16 -10.44 -36.42 11.28
CA PHE A 16 -9.73 -37.32 12.17
C PHE A 16 -8.64 -38.04 11.39
N GLN A 17 -7.40 -37.55 11.50
CA GLN A 17 -6.28 -38.10 10.74
C GLN A 17 -5.96 -39.55 11.14
N ALA A 18 -5.99 -39.87 12.44
CA ALA A 18 -5.67 -41.21 12.95
C ALA A 18 -6.64 -42.30 12.47
N SER A 19 -7.93 -41.96 12.34
CA SER A 19 -8.98 -42.88 11.87
C SER A 19 -9.29 -42.71 10.37
N ALA A 20 -8.54 -41.87 9.65
CA ALA A 20 -8.79 -41.50 8.25
C ALA A 20 -10.28 -41.22 7.96
N THR A 21 -10.94 -40.47 8.85
CA THR A 21 -12.39 -40.19 8.75
C THR A 21 -12.62 -38.69 8.68
N ILE A 22 -13.45 -38.24 7.74
CA ILE A 22 -13.96 -36.87 7.67
C ILE A 22 -15.46 -36.90 7.95
N LEU A 23 -15.87 -36.22 9.02
CA LEU A 23 -17.28 -36.03 9.38
C LEU A 23 -17.70 -34.61 8.99
N VAL A 24 -18.74 -34.50 8.17
CA VAL A 24 -19.33 -33.24 7.75
C VAL A 24 -20.76 -33.17 8.27
N LEU A 25 -21.05 -32.19 9.13
CA LEU A 25 -22.40 -31.91 9.61
C LEU A 25 -22.92 -30.66 8.90
N VAL A 26 -24.01 -30.82 8.17
CA VAL A 26 -24.68 -29.72 7.46
C VAL A 26 -25.84 -29.25 8.32
N VAL A 27 -25.75 -28.02 8.82
CA VAL A 27 -26.86 -27.33 9.48
C VAL A 27 -27.70 -26.65 8.42
N ASN A 28 -28.88 -27.20 8.17
CA ASN A 28 -29.83 -26.65 7.23
C ASN A 28 -31.25 -26.74 7.82
N PRO A 29 -31.96 -25.62 8.03
CA PRO A 29 -33.35 -25.65 8.46
C PRO A 29 -34.27 -26.23 7.36
N PHE A 30 -33.84 -26.23 6.10
CA PHE A 30 -34.59 -26.75 4.96
C PHE A 30 -34.19 -28.20 4.62
N GLN A 31 -35.12 -28.99 4.07
CA GLN A 31 -34.93 -30.42 3.78
C GLN A 31 -34.20 -30.72 2.46
N ASN A 32 -33.41 -29.77 1.95
CA ASN A 32 -32.65 -29.96 0.70
C ASN A 32 -31.29 -30.59 1.02
N ARG A 33 -30.97 -31.71 0.34
CA ARG A 33 -29.71 -32.44 0.50
C ARG A 33 -28.97 -32.48 -0.84
N GLU A 34 -27.84 -31.80 -0.91
CA GLU A 34 -27.03 -31.70 -2.13
C GLU A 34 -25.65 -32.37 -2.00
N LEU A 35 -25.19 -32.65 -0.77
CA LEU A 35 -23.87 -33.23 -0.52
C LEU A 35 -23.95 -34.76 -0.40
N SER A 36 -23.06 -35.43 -1.12
CA SER A 36 -22.83 -36.87 -1.00
C SER A 36 -21.38 -37.15 -0.59
N SER A 37 -21.16 -38.31 0.03
CA SER A 37 -19.81 -38.75 0.42
C SER A 37 -18.86 -38.90 -0.77
N SER A 38 -19.38 -39.30 -1.94
CA SER A 38 -18.59 -39.41 -3.18
C SER A 38 -18.18 -38.05 -3.75
N LEU A 39 -19.03 -37.03 -3.62
CA LEU A 39 -18.71 -35.67 -4.04
C LEU A 39 -17.61 -35.07 -3.16
N LEU A 40 -17.67 -35.27 -1.84
CA LEU A 40 -16.63 -34.81 -0.91
C LEU A 40 -15.30 -35.52 -1.13
N ASP A 41 -15.29 -36.84 -1.42
CA ASP A 41 -14.06 -37.56 -1.78
C ASP A 41 -13.39 -36.94 -3.02
N ARG A 42 -14.18 -36.64 -4.06
CA ARG A 42 -13.66 -35.97 -5.26
C ARG A 42 -13.08 -34.60 -4.93
N GLN A 43 -13.81 -33.77 -4.19
CA GLN A 43 -13.37 -32.42 -3.81
C GLN A 43 -12.12 -32.43 -2.93
N PHE A 44 -12.01 -33.38 -1.99
CA PHE A 44 -10.82 -33.54 -1.14
C PHE A 44 -9.59 -33.98 -1.94
N ARG A 45 -9.76 -34.87 -2.93
CA ARG A 45 -8.67 -35.27 -3.83
C ARG A 45 -8.20 -34.13 -4.71
N GLU A 46 -9.11 -33.37 -5.31
CA GLU A 46 -8.79 -32.18 -6.09
C GLU A 46 -8.01 -31.17 -5.24
N ALA A 47 -8.44 -30.92 -4.00
CA ALA A 47 -7.74 -30.05 -3.06
C ALA A 47 -6.35 -30.57 -2.70
N SER A 48 -6.22 -31.88 -2.45
CA SER A 48 -4.94 -32.50 -2.09
C SER A 48 -3.93 -32.47 -3.24
N GLN A 49 -4.41 -32.61 -4.48
CA GLN A 49 -3.60 -32.48 -5.69
C GLN A 49 -3.13 -31.03 -5.90
N ALA A 50 -4.01 -30.06 -5.70
CA ALA A 50 -3.67 -28.64 -5.80
C ALA A 50 -2.59 -28.22 -4.78
N LEU A 51 -2.61 -28.81 -3.59
CA LEU A 51 -1.63 -28.55 -2.52
C LEU A 51 -0.32 -29.36 -2.66
N SER A 52 -0.18 -30.18 -3.70
CA SER A 52 1.02 -31.01 -3.94
C SER A 52 1.46 -31.83 -2.71
N LEU A 53 0.49 -32.29 -1.91
CA LEU A 53 0.76 -33.06 -0.70
C LEU A 53 1.45 -34.38 -1.06
N ASN A 54 2.52 -34.73 -0.32
CA ASN A 54 3.31 -35.93 -0.53
C ASN A 54 2.42 -37.18 -0.68
N PRO A 55 2.75 -38.12 -1.60
CA PRO A 55 1.93 -39.28 -1.93
C PRO A 55 1.75 -40.31 -0.80
N THR A 56 2.36 -40.09 0.38
CA THR A 56 2.12 -40.91 1.58
C THR A 56 0.71 -40.75 2.14
N PHE A 57 0.06 -39.60 1.95
CA PHE A 57 -1.36 -39.38 2.31
C PHE A 57 -2.34 -40.14 1.40
N GLN A 58 -1.92 -40.50 0.18
CA GLN A 58 -2.78 -41.19 -0.79
C GLN A 58 -2.99 -42.69 -0.48
N ARG A 59 -2.26 -43.26 0.49
CA ARG A 59 -2.31 -44.71 0.79
C ARG A 59 -3.48 -45.13 1.69
N ASN A 60 -4.08 -44.22 2.46
CA ASN A 60 -5.21 -44.54 3.34
C ASN A 60 -6.52 -44.07 2.69
N ARG A 61 -7.44 -45.00 2.43
CA ARG A 61 -8.77 -44.69 1.89
C ARG A 61 -9.57 -43.93 2.95
N ILE A 62 -9.67 -42.60 2.81
CA ILE A 62 -10.41 -41.75 3.74
C ILE A 62 -11.92 -42.06 3.63
N SER A 63 -12.58 -42.20 4.78
CA SER A 63 -14.02 -42.39 4.86
C SER A 63 -14.73 -41.06 5.10
N PHE A 64 -15.75 -40.77 4.31
CA PHE A 64 -16.53 -39.53 4.39
C PHE A 64 -17.93 -39.81 4.92
N LYS A 65 -18.31 -39.15 6.01
CA LYS A 65 -19.65 -39.21 6.62
C LYS A 65 -20.31 -37.84 6.53
N VAL A 66 -21.55 -37.80 6.06
CA VAL A 66 -22.33 -36.56 5.89
C VAL A 66 -23.65 -36.71 6.62
N ASP A 67 -23.86 -35.89 7.65
CA ASP A 67 -25.09 -35.87 8.43
C ASP A 67 -25.76 -34.49 8.33
N TYR A 68 -27.09 -34.49 8.25
CA TYR A 68 -27.91 -33.28 8.13
C TYR A 68 -28.66 -33.01 9.42
N VAL A 69 -28.52 -31.79 9.93
CA VAL A 69 -29.11 -31.35 11.20
C VAL A 69 -29.88 -30.05 11.00
N ARG A 70 -31.01 -29.90 11.72
CA ARG A 70 -31.89 -28.73 11.57
C ARG A 70 -31.45 -27.51 12.38
N THR A 71 -30.75 -27.72 13.49
CA THR A 71 -30.33 -26.66 14.43
C THR A 71 -28.83 -26.75 14.71
N THR A 72 -28.22 -25.61 15.04
CA THR A 72 -26.81 -25.50 15.42
C THR A 72 -26.51 -26.29 16.69
N GLU A 73 -27.37 -26.19 17.72
CA GLU A 73 -27.21 -26.92 18.98
C GLU A 73 -27.17 -28.45 18.79
N ALA A 74 -27.97 -28.98 17.86
CA ALA A 74 -27.98 -30.40 17.58
C ALA A 74 -26.70 -30.85 16.84
N ALA A 75 -26.11 -29.97 16.02
CA ALA A 75 -24.81 -30.23 15.41
C ALA A 75 -23.69 -30.20 16.47
N GLU A 76 -23.69 -29.21 17.37
CA GLU A 76 -22.72 -29.13 18.48
C GLU A 76 -22.78 -30.35 19.39
N LYS A 77 -23.99 -30.82 19.76
CA LYS A 77 -24.17 -32.07 20.52
C LYS A 77 -23.64 -33.29 19.76
N HIS A 78 -23.76 -33.32 18.43
CA HIS A 78 -23.24 -34.40 17.61
C HIS A 78 -21.70 -34.35 17.51
N LEU A 79 -21.11 -33.16 17.41
CA LEU A 79 -19.66 -32.95 17.45
C LEU A 79 -19.10 -33.40 18.80
N GLN A 80 -19.77 -33.04 19.90
CA GLN A 80 -19.39 -33.45 21.25
C GLN A 80 -19.34 -34.97 21.39
N ARG A 81 -20.37 -35.69 20.92
CA ARG A 81 -20.38 -37.16 20.93
C ARG A 81 -19.24 -37.73 20.09
N ALA A 82 -19.02 -37.21 18.88
CA ALA A 82 -17.96 -37.67 17.99
C ALA A 82 -16.55 -37.49 18.61
N LEU A 83 -16.32 -36.39 19.33
CA LEU A 83 -15.07 -36.14 20.07
C LEU A 83 -14.87 -37.12 21.23
N ILE A 84 -15.92 -37.37 22.01
CA ILE A 84 -15.89 -38.34 23.13
C ILE A 84 -15.61 -39.76 22.58
N ASP A 85 -16.30 -40.15 21.51
CA ASP A 85 -16.11 -41.45 20.86
C ASP A 85 -14.68 -41.60 20.33
N TYR A 86 -14.14 -40.55 19.69
CA TYR A 86 -12.75 -40.55 19.22
C TYR A 86 -11.75 -40.75 20.36
N ARG A 87 -11.91 -40.01 21.48
CA ARG A 87 -11.05 -40.15 22.67
C ARG A 87 -11.12 -41.55 23.28
N SER A 88 -12.31 -42.16 23.29
CA SER A 88 -12.49 -43.52 23.79
C SER A 88 -11.75 -44.57 22.94
N GLN A 89 -11.68 -44.35 21.62
CA GLN A 89 -11.03 -45.24 20.66
C GLN A 89 -9.50 -45.01 20.58
N HIS A 90 -9.06 -43.78 20.85
CA HIS A 90 -7.67 -43.37 20.72
C HIS A 90 -7.18 -42.63 21.98
N PRO A 91 -6.73 -43.36 23.03
CA PRO A 91 -6.29 -42.75 24.29
C PRO A 91 -4.90 -42.07 24.24
N GLY A 92 -4.38 -41.78 23.04
CA GLY A 92 -3.09 -41.12 22.85
C GLY A 92 -3.17 -39.58 22.94
N PRO A 93 -2.01 -38.90 22.98
CA PRO A 93 -1.99 -37.44 22.93
C PRO A 93 -2.53 -36.95 21.57
N ALA A 94 -3.56 -36.12 21.61
CA ALA A 94 -4.19 -35.53 20.44
C ALA A 94 -4.26 -34.01 20.58
N ILE A 95 -4.09 -33.29 19.47
CA ILE A 95 -4.24 -31.83 19.39
C ILE A 95 -5.46 -31.52 18.55
N CYS A 96 -6.28 -30.57 19.01
CA CYS A 96 -7.42 -30.09 18.24
C CYS A 96 -7.03 -28.85 17.44
N VAL A 97 -7.12 -28.90 16.12
CA VAL A 97 -6.90 -27.73 15.25
C VAL A 97 -8.26 -27.18 14.83
N ILE A 98 -8.53 -25.92 15.19
CA ILE A 98 -9.86 -25.30 15.08
C ILE A 98 -9.77 -24.05 14.20
N GLU A 99 -10.61 -23.99 13.17
CA GLU A 99 -10.74 -22.86 12.28
C GLU A 99 -12.17 -22.31 12.40
N THR A 100 -12.30 -21.22 13.16
CA THR A 100 -13.59 -20.59 13.43
C THR A 100 -13.41 -19.11 13.78
N LEU A 101 -14.43 -18.31 13.47
CA LEU A 101 -14.48 -16.90 13.83
C LEU A 101 -14.47 -16.72 15.35
N ASN A 102 -15.32 -17.47 16.07
CA ASN A 102 -15.46 -17.39 17.52
C ASN A 102 -15.23 -18.75 18.20
N ILE A 103 -14.02 -18.93 18.74
CA ILE A 103 -13.65 -20.16 19.46
C ILE A 103 -14.26 -20.22 20.86
N GLN A 104 -14.55 -19.07 21.48
CA GLN A 104 -15.12 -19.00 22.83
C GLN A 104 -16.55 -19.53 22.81
N ALA A 105 -17.38 -19.06 21.87
CA ALA A 105 -18.73 -19.58 21.67
C ALA A 105 -18.74 -21.09 21.40
N LEU A 106 -17.78 -21.59 20.61
CA LEU A 106 -17.66 -23.02 20.33
C LEU A 106 -17.29 -23.84 21.58
N ARG A 107 -16.42 -23.31 22.45
CA ARG A 107 -16.00 -23.97 23.70
C ARG A 107 -17.12 -23.97 24.74
N GLU A 108 -17.91 -22.91 24.82
CA GLU A 108 -19.08 -22.84 25.70
C GLU A 108 -20.10 -23.93 25.37
N ASN A 109 -20.28 -24.26 24.09
CA ASN A 109 -21.25 -25.27 23.65
C ASN A 109 -20.68 -26.69 23.56
N ILE A 110 -19.36 -26.86 23.37
CA ILE A 110 -18.69 -28.15 23.21
C ILE A 110 -17.61 -28.33 24.28
N HIS A 111 -18.02 -28.71 25.49
CA HIS A 111 -17.11 -28.96 26.62
C HIS A 111 -16.09 -30.08 26.37
N ALA A 112 -16.34 -30.98 25.41
CA ALA A 112 -15.36 -32.01 25.03
C ALA A 112 -14.08 -31.41 24.41
N LEU A 113 -14.05 -30.12 24.05
CA LEU A 113 -12.86 -29.43 23.56
C LEU A 113 -11.88 -29.04 24.67
N ASP A 114 -12.35 -28.83 25.91
CA ASP A 114 -11.49 -28.46 27.05
C ASP A 114 -10.49 -29.57 27.41
N ASP A 115 -10.86 -30.78 27.01
CA ASP A 115 -10.13 -32.02 27.16
C ASP A 115 -8.94 -32.15 26.19
N PHE A 116 -8.83 -31.26 25.19
CA PHE A 116 -7.76 -31.25 24.19
C PHE A 116 -7.03 -29.90 24.13
N PRO A 117 -5.69 -29.89 23.94
CA PRO A 117 -4.98 -28.67 23.56
C PRO A 117 -5.49 -28.19 22.20
N CYS A 118 -6.06 -26.99 22.17
CA CYS A 118 -6.64 -26.41 20.95
C CYS A 118 -5.69 -25.37 20.34
N VAL A 119 -5.46 -25.47 19.03
CA VAL A 119 -4.72 -24.48 18.24
C VAL A 119 -5.69 -23.83 17.26
N LYS A 120 -5.73 -22.50 17.23
CA LYS A 120 -6.62 -21.74 16.34
C LYS A 120 -5.93 -21.44 15.01
N ILE A 121 -6.58 -21.81 13.90
CA ILE A 121 -6.26 -21.32 12.55
C ILE A 121 -7.01 -19.99 12.33
N PRO A 122 -6.37 -18.96 11.78
CA PRO A 122 -7.05 -17.74 11.34
C PRO A 122 -8.14 -18.05 10.31
N SER A 123 -9.38 -17.69 10.59
CA SER A 123 -10.51 -17.92 9.70
C SER A 123 -10.57 -16.87 8.59
N ASN A 124 -10.83 -17.29 7.35
CA ASN A 124 -11.14 -16.37 6.26
C ASN A 124 -12.64 -16.04 6.24
N VAL A 125 -12.99 -14.75 6.19
CA VAL A 125 -14.40 -14.32 6.22
C VAL A 125 -15.11 -14.68 4.90
N HIS A 126 -14.40 -14.74 3.78
CA HIS A 126 -14.96 -15.16 2.47
C HIS A 126 -15.45 -16.60 2.47
N ASP A 127 -14.93 -17.46 3.34
CA ASP A 127 -15.41 -18.84 3.45
C ASP A 127 -16.91 -18.87 3.85
N SER A 128 -17.44 -17.78 4.43
CA SER A 128 -18.85 -17.58 4.79
C SER A 128 -19.68 -16.84 3.75
N GLY A 129 -19.07 -16.37 2.66
CA GLY A 129 -19.68 -15.54 1.62
C GLY A 129 -20.31 -16.32 0.47
N TYR A 130 -21.12 -17.36 0.74
CA TYR A 130 -21.78 -18.14 -0.30
C TYR A 130 -23.20 -17.65 -0.63
N GLN A 131 -23.59 -17.77 -1.91
CA GLN A 131 -24.95 -17.46 -2.37
C GLN A 131 -25.96 -18.45 -1.79
N ALA A 132 -27.21 -18.03 -1.57
CA ALA A 132 -28.24 -18.88 -0.96
C ALA A 132 -28.60 -20.15 -1.76
N LEU A 133 -28.33 -20.18 -3.07
CA LEU A 133 -28.54 -21.33 -3.96
C LEU A 133 -27.23 -22.08 -4.19
N GLY A 134 -27.24 -23.41 -4.09
CA GLY A 134 -26.05 -24.25 -4.30
C GLY A 134 -24.96 -24.09 -3.23
N TRP A 135 -25.27 -23.43 -2.11
CA TRP A 135 -24.31 -23.13 -1.05
C TRP A 135 -23.67 -24.39 -0.44
N GLN A 136 -24.39 -25.51 -0.37
CA GLN A 136 -23.89 -26.73 0.24
C GLN A 136 -22.68 -27.27 -0.52
N ILE A 137 -22.74 -27.28 -1.86
CA ILE A 137 -21.65 -27.75 -2.71
C ILE A 137 -20.43 -26.84 -2.61
N ALA A 138 -20.66 -25.51 -2.60
CA ALA A 138 -19.60 -24.52 -2.46
C ALA A 138 -18.92 -24.60 -1.09
N ALA A 139 -19.70 -24.57 -0.01
CA ALA A 139 -19.19 -24.67 1.36
C ALA A 139 -18.54 -26.04 1.63
N GLY A 140 -19.07 -27.13 1.03
CA GLY A 140 -18.45 -28.45 1.07
C GLY A 140 -17.07 -28.46 0.42
N LYS A 141 -16.93 -27.84 -0.76
CA LYS A 141 -15.65 -27.72 -1.46
C LYS A 141 -14.62 -26.96 -0.62
N ILE A 142 -15.00 -25.81 -0.06
CA ILE A 142 -14.14 -24.99 0.82
C ILE A 142 -13.75 -25.80 2.06
N SER A 143 -14.71 -26.47 2.70
CA SER A 143 -14.44 -27.31 3.88
C SER A 143 -13.41 -28.40 3.58
N MET A 144 -13.50 -29.06 2.41
CA MET A 144 -12.53 -30.08 2.00
C MET A 144 -11.15 -29.49 1.71
N GLN A 145 -11.08 -28.33 1.07
CA GLN A 145 -9.83 -27.60 0.83
C GLN A 145 -9.11 -27.28 2.14
N ARG A 146 -9.85 -26.76 3.13
CA ARG A 146 -9.32 -26.42 4.44
C ARG A 146 -8.93 -27.65 5.27
N CYS A 147 -9.72 -28.73 5.22
CA CYS A 147 -9.33 -30.01 5.82
C CYS A 147 -8.01 -30.53 5.25
N ALA A 148 -7.82 -30.47 3.93
CA ALA A 148 -6.56 -30.89 3.30
C ALA A 148 -5.38 -29.98 3.70
N ALA A 149 -5.59 -28.66 3.74
CA ALA A 149 -4.57 -27.68 4.12
C ALA A 149 -4.19 -27.72 5.62
N SER A 150 -5.10 -28.16 6.49
CA SER A 150 -4.90 -28.13 7.95
C SER A 150 -3.65 -28.89 8.44
N SER A 151 -3.30 -30.00 7.78
CA SER A 151 -2.12 -30.80 8.14
C SER A 151 -0.82 -30.10 7.78
N GLN A 152 -0.78 -29.46 6.61
CA GLN A 152 0.36 -28.66 6.17
C GLN A 152 0.54 -27.44 7.07
N TRP A 153 -0.55 -26.73 7.36
CA TRP A 153 -0.55 -25.59 8.26
C TRP A 153 -0.01 -25.96 9.66
N LEU A 154 -0.44 -27.11 10.21
CA LEU A 154 0.06 -27.56 11.52
C LEU A 154 1.56 -27.88 11.47
N ASN A 155 2.04 -28.51 10.40
CA ASN A 155 3.47 -28.80 10.23
C ASN A 155 4.30 -27.51 10.14
N GLU A 156 3.85 -26.53 9.36
CA GLU A 156 4.47 -25.20 9.27
C GLU A 156 4.47 -24.51 10.65
N ARG A 157 3.37 -24.58 11.40
CA ARG A 157 3.27 -24.05 12.76
C ARG A 157 4.21 -24.74 13.74
N ILE A 158 4.42 -26.05 13.62
CA ILE A 158 5.39 -26.80 14.43
C ILE A 158 6.83 -26.36 14.10
N LEU A 159 7.15 -26.16 12.82
CA LEU A 159 8.48 -25.65 12.43
C LEU A 159 8.72 -24.24 12.98
N LEU A 160 7.73 -23.36 12.89
CA LEU A 160 7.78 -22.04 13.50
C LEU A 160 7.95 -22.12 15.02
N SER A 161 7.21 -23.02 15.69
CA SER A 161 7.31 -23.25 17.14
C SER A 161 8.71 -23.71 17.57
N ARG A 162 9.36 -24.54 16.74
CA ARG A 162 10.73 -25.00 16.96
C ARG A 162 11.73 -23.86 16.79
N TYR A 163 11.53 -22.99 15.81
CA TYR A 163 12.39 -21.83 15.59
C TYR A 163 12.22 -20.77 16.69
N ALA A 164 10.98 -20.40 16.99
CA ALA A 164 10.67 -19.42 18.02
C ALA A 164 10.88 -19.96 19.44
N HIS A 165 11.04 -21.27 19.64
CA HIS A 165 11.00 -21.93 20.95
C HIS A 165 9.76 -21.54 21.77
N VAL A 166 8.58 -21.53 21.15
CA VAL A 166 7.28 -21.23 21.79
C VAL A 166 6.34 -22.41 21.58
N PRO A 167 5.52 -22.81 22.57
CA PRO A 167 4.49 -23.83 22.37
C PRO A 167 3.51 -23.45 21.26
N VAL A 168 3.14 -24.43 20.43
CA VAL A 168 2.28 -24.28 19.23
C VAL A 168 0.97 -23.52 19.51
N GLY A 169 0.37 -23.71 20.69
CA GLY A 169 -0.90 -23.11 21.08
C GLY A 169 -0.82 -21.68 21.62
N ASN A 170 0.39 -21.15 21.86
CA ASN A 170 0.57 -19.85 22.53
C ASN A 170 0.77 -18.68 21.56
N PHE A 171 0.96 -18.97 20.28
CA PHE A 171 1.11 -17.92 19.29
C PHE A 171 -0.21 -17.18 19.04
N GLU A 172 -0.10 -15.86 18.94
CA GLU A 172 -1.21 -14.99 18.53
C GLU A 172 -1.52 -15.12 17.03
N LEU A 173 -2.54 -14.39 16.57
CA LEU A 173 -2.95 -14.37 15.15
C LEU A 173 -1.81 -13.86 14.26
N ASP A 174 -1.19 -12.75 14.66
CA ASP A 174 0.02 -12.23 14.03
C ASP A 174 1.25 -12.85 14.69
N TRP A 175 1.73 -13.92 14.09
CA TRP A 175 2.89 -14.63 14.59
C TRP A 175 4.20 -13.86 14.37
N LEU A 176 4.26 -12.93 13.42
CA LEU A 176 5.47 -12.17 13.10
C LEU A 176 5.79 -11.22 14.24
N ILE A 177 4.82 -10.39 14.63
CA ILE A 177 4.94 -9.45 15.75
C ILE A 177 5.22 -10.22 17.04
N PHE A 178 4.43 -11.27 17.31
CA PHE A 178 4.60 -12.08 18.51
C PHE A 178 5.98 -12.75 18.60
N THR A 179 6.51 -13.28 17.50
CA THR A 179 7.83 -13.92 17.49
C THR A 179 8.95 -12.89 17.69
N ALA A 180 8.83 -11.71 17.07
CA ALA A 180 9.75 -10.62 17.27
C ALA A 180 9.76 -10.13 18.74
N ASP A 181 8.59 -9.97 19.36
CA ASP A 181 8.45 -9.64 20.79
C ASP A 181 9.16 -10.68 21.67
N VAL A 182 8.97 -11.97 21.39
CA VAL A 182 9.62 -13.06 22.13
C VAL A 182 11.14 -13.05 21.95
N PHE A 183 11.64 -12.80 20.75
CA PHE A 183 13.09 -12.74 20.50
C PHE A 183 13.74 -11.53 21.15
N VAL A 184 13.11 -10.35 21.06
CA VAL A 184 13.63 -9.13 21.66
C VAL A 184 13.55 -9.22 23.19
N SER A 185 12.44 -9.67 23.77
CA SER A 185 12.35 -9.86 25.23
C SER A 185 13.42 -10.80 25.78
N ARG A 186 13.69 -11.93 25.10
CA ARG A 186 14.78 -12.85 25.49
C ARG A 186 16.15 -12.19 25.37
N ALA A 187 16.41 -11.49 24.27
CA ALA A 187 17.69 -10.82 24.06
C ALA A 187 17.93 -9.70 25.08
N LEU A 188 16.89 -8.94 25.45
CA LEU A 188 16.94 -7.93 26.51
C LEU A 188 17.22 -8.57 27.88
N HIS A 189 16.53 -9.66 28.18
CA HIS A 189 16.72 -10.40 29.43
C HIS A 189 18.14 -10.99 29.55
N ASP A 190 18.67 -11.58 28.47
CA ASP A 190 20.04 -12.11 28.43
C ASP A 190 21.10 -11.02 28.67
N GLN A 191 20.80 -9.77 28.32
CA GLN A 191 21.63 -8.60 28.58
C GLN A 191 21.31 -7.86 29.89
N GLN A 192 20.46 -8.44 30.75
CA GLN A 192 20.03 -7.87 32.03
C GLN A 192 19.37 -6.49 31.90
N GLN A 193 18.65 -6.24 30.79
CA GLN A 193 17.86 -5.04 30.58
C GLN A 193 16.42 -5.22 31.09
N ILE A 194 15.76 -4.09 31.42
CA ILE A 194 14.38 -4.06 31.90
C ILE A 194 13.43 -4.15 30.70
N LEU A 195 12.32 -4.89 30.86
CA LEU A 195 11.27 -5.01 29.85
C LEU A 195 10.20 -3.94 30.08
N TRP A 196 9.83 -3.20 29.04
CA TRP A 196 8.78 -2.16 29.04
C TRP A 196 7.44 -2.67 28.47
N ILE A 197 7.11 -3.94 28.75
CA ILE A 197 5.95 -4.61 28.16
C ILE A 197 4.65 -3.88 28.48
N SER A 198 3.84 -3.60 27.46
CA SER A 198 2.50 -3.02 27.62
C SER A 198 1.48 -3.65 26.68
N ASP A 199 0.21 -3.69 27.11
CA ASP A 199 -0.91 -4.15 26.26
C ASP A 199 -1.59 -3.00 25.50
N ASN A 200 -1.25 -1.74 25.82
CA ASN A 200 -1.92 -0.54 25.31
C ASN A 200 -1.10 0.21 24.24
N GLY A 201 0.03 -0.35 23.79
CA GLY A 201 0.93 0.31 22.84
C GLY A 201 1.69 1.51 23.40
N VAL A 202 1.78 1.63 24.73
CA VAL A 202 2.53 2.69 25.41
C VAL A 202 3.55 2.02 26.32
N PRO A 203 4.86 2.19 26.09
CA PRO A 203 5.89 1.48 26.85
C PRO A 203 5.77 1.77 28.36
N ASP A 204 5.91 0.72 29.19
CA ASP A 204 5.93 0.90 30.64
C ASP A 204 7.31 1.41 31.08
N LEU A 205 7.41 2.74 31.24
CA LEU A 205 8.60 3.44 31.72
C LEU A 205 8.58 3.72 33.23
N GLY A 206 7.77 2.97 34.00
CA GLY A 206 7.81 3.05 35.47
C GLY A 206 7.03 4.23 36.07
N GLY A 207 5.95 4.67 35.43
CA GLY A 207 4.99 5.64 35.99
C GLY A 207 5.27 7.10 35.67
N ILE A 208 6.33 7.41 34.92
CA ILE A 208 6.43 8.69 34.20
C ILE A 208 5.52 8.53 32.97
N VAL A 209 4.21 8.74 33.18
CA VAL A 209 3.31 8.93 32.04
C VAL A 209 3.66 10.31 31.48
N GLU A 210 4.69 10.39 30.66
CA GLU A 210 4.80 11.51 29.72
C GLU A 210 3.55 11.40 28.83
N GLU A 211 2.51 12.18 29.16
CA GLU A 211 1.31 12.33 28.33
C GLU A 211 1.67 12.74 26.89
N ASP A 212 2.92 13.18 26.68
CA ASP A 212 3.51 13.68 25.45
C ASP A 212 4.17 12.60 24.57
N ALA A 213 4.75 11.53 25.13
CA ALA A 213 5.63 10.62 24.36
C ALA A 213 4.89 9.58 23.50
N SER A 214 3.70 9.16 23.90
CA SER A 214 2.96 8.04 23.27
C SER A 214 2.26 8.41 21.96
N PHE A 215 2.22 9.68 21.59
CA PHE A 215 1.41 10.17 20.48
C PHE A 215 2.21 10.94 19.43
N ILE A 216 3.54 10.81 19.36
CA ILE A 216 4.36 11.44 18.29
C ILE A 216 4.89 10.35 17.35
N ASP A 217 4.00 9.44 16.94
CA ASP A 217 4.34 8.32 16.05
C ASP A 217 4.07 8.65 14.56
N GLU A 218 3.47 9.80 14.27
CA GLU A 218 3.42 10.35 12.90
C GLU A 218 4.81 10.88 12.56
N VAL A 219 5.69 9.98 12.09
CA VAL A 219 6.96 10.39 11.50
C VAL A 219 6.73 10.68 10.02
N ASP A 220 6.97 11.93 9.62
CA ASP A 220 6.83 12.34 8.21
C ASP A 220 7.71 11.47 7.32
N SER A 221 7.10 10.58 6.55
CA SER A 221 7.81 9.75 5.58
C SER A 221 8.24 10.61 4.40
N PRO A 222 9.54 10.58 4.01
CA PRO A 222 10.01 11.44 2.93
C PRO A 222 9.42 10.97 1.60
N SER A 223 8.58 11.81 1.00
CA SER A 223 8.11 11.65 -0.37
C SER A 223 8.70 12.76 -1.24
N LEU A 224 9.61 12.40 -2.13
CA LEU A 224 10.17 13.32 -3.12
C LEU A 224 9.45 13.09 -4.44
N THR A 225 8.80 14.14 -4.93
CA THR A 225 8.07 14.13 -6.20
C THR A 225 8.61 15.26 -7.06
N TYR A 226 9.06 14.94 -8.26
CA TYR A 226 9.46 15.90 -9.29
C TYR A 226 8.48 15.77 -10.45
N PRO A 227 7.43 16.62 -10.49
CA PRO A 227 6.48 16.62 -11.60
C PRO A 227 7.17 17.01 -12.90
N GLY A 228 6.90 16.27 -13.97
CA GLY A 228 7.58 16.49 -15.25
C GLY A 228 7.13 15.57 -16.37
N ALA A 229 7.51 15.92 -17.59
CA ALA A 229 7.40 15.04 -18.76
C ALA A 229 8.76 14.40 -19.05
N TYR A 230 8.86 13.09 -18.83
CA TYR A 230 10.06 12.30 -19.03
C TYR A 230 9.92 11.50 -20.31
N ARG A 231 10.58 11.95 -21.38
CA ARG A 231 10.47 11.36 -22.72
C ARG A 231 11.53 10.31 -23.03
N ARG A 232 12.37 10.02 -22.04
CA ARG A 232 13.40 8.98 -22.05
C ARG A 232 12.87 7.78 -21.26
N VAL A 233 13.57 6.65 -21.37
CA VAL A 233 13.16 5.43 -20.68
C VAL A 233 13.32 5.61 -19.17
N THR A 234 12.21 5.47 -18.46
CA THR A 234 12.17 5.54 -16.99
C THR A 234 11.94 4.16 -16.39
N VAL A 235 12.52 3.89 -15.22
CA VAL A 235 12.44 2.60 -14.54
C VAL A 235 11.83 2.79 -13.16
N GLU A 236 10.87 1.93 -12.84
CA GLU A 236 10.34 1.77 -11.49
C GLU A 236 11.12 0.71 -10.73
N LEU A 237 11.69 1.09 -9.60
CA LEU A 237 12.46 0.24 -8.69
C LEU A 237 11.72 0.12 -7.35
N LYS A 238 11.51 -1.10 -6.87
CA LYS A 238 11.02 -1.39 -5.52
C LYS A 238 12.20 -1.55 -4.57
N ILE A 239 12.10 -0.93 -3.39
CA ILE A 239 13.11 -1.02 -2.33
C ILE A 239 12.70 -2.07 -1.32
N HIS A 240 13.59 -3.02 -1.05
CA HIS A 240 13.46 -3.98 0.03
C HIS A 240 14.49 -3.74 1.13
N HIS A 241 14.17 -4.15 2.36
CA HIS A 241 15.08 -4.20 3.51
C HIS A 241 15.76 -2.88 3.94
N LEU A 242 15.20 -1.71 3.60
CA LEU A 242 15.73 -0.40 4.00
C LEU A 242 15.90 -0.27 5.52
N ALA A 243 14.90 -0.71 6.30
CA ALA A 243 14.93 -0.66 7.76
C ALA A 243 16.01 -1.57 8.36
N VAL A 244 16.17 -2.77 7.79
CA VAL A 244 17.23 -3.73 8.20
C VAL A 244 18.60 -3.12 7.93
N ASN A 245 18.82 -2.57 6.73
CA ASN A 245 20.08 -1.92 6.38
C ASN A 245 20.38 -0.73 7.30
N ALA A 246 19.38 0.13 7.55
CA ALA A 246 19.52 1.29 8.44
C ALA A 246 19.92 0.89 9.87
N LEU A 247 19.29 -0.15 10.43
CA LEU A 247 19.62 -0.66 11.76
C LEU A 247 21.08 -1.15 11.84
N LEU A 248 21.53 -1.89 10.83
CA LEU A 248 22.89 -2.47 10.80
C LEU A 248 23.97 -1.43 10.54
N LYS A 249 23.70 -0.48 9.63
CA LYS A 249 24.66 0.55 9.21
C LYS A 249 24.57 1.83 10.03
N SER A 250 23.68 1.89 11.02
CA SER A 250 23.56 2.96 12.03
C SER A 250 24.91 3.56 12.47
N SER A 251 25.84 2.73 12.95
CA SER A 251 27.16 3.19 13.42
C SER A 251 28.01 3.84 12.34
N GLN A 252 27.91 3.39 11.08
CA GLN A 252 28.66 4.00 9.97
C GLN A 252 28.09 5.37 9.60
N ILE A 253 26.76 5.53 9.71
CA ILE A 253 26.08 6.81 9.47
C ILE A 253 26.46 7.79 10.57
N ASP A 254 26.52 7.32 11.83
CA ASP A 254 26.98 8.12 12.96
C ASP A 254 28.41 8.64 12.73
N GLU A 255 29.31 7.81 12.21
CA GLU A 255 30.68 8.20 11.87
C GLU A 255 30.76 9.21 10.71
N ILE A 256 29.98 9.00 9.65
CA ILE A 256 29.95 9.89 8.46
C ILE A 256 29.48 11.30 8.84
N GLU A 257 28.59 11.41 9.82
CA GLU A 257 28.10 12.70 10.33
C GLU A 257 28.99 13.30 11.42
N GLY A 258 30.09 12.64 11.80
CA GLY A 258 31.03 13.13 12.81
C GLY A 258 30.57 12.91 14.25
N GLY A 259 29.81 11.84 14.51
CA GLY A 259 29.23 11.51 15.81
C GLY A 259 27.93 12.26 16.13
N VAL A 260 27.41 13.01 15.15
CA VAL A 260 26.24 13.91 15.28
C VAL A 260 24.91 13.23 14.97
N ALA A 261 24.93 11.99 14.48
CA ALA A 261 23.69 11.31 14.09
C ALA A 261 22.72 11.04 15.24
N LEU A 262 23.25 10.97 16.47
CA LEU A 262 22.51 10.90 17.73
C LEU A 262 22.50 12.24 18.49
N GLY A 263 23.01 13.34 17.93
CA GLY A 263 23.06 14.64 18.60
C GLY A 263 23.54 15.79 17.72
N PHE A 264 22.73 16.86 17.65
CA PHE A 264 22.89 18.13 16.90
C PHE A 264 22.21 18.23 15.53
N ASP A 265 20.88 18.17 15.52
CA ASP A 265 20.15 19.12 14.68
C ASP A 265 19.93 20.41 15.49
N HIS A 266 20.25 21.56 14.89
CA HIS A 266 20.20 22.88 15.50
C HIS A 266 18.77 23.47 15.45
N ASP A 267 17.77 22.66 15.78
CA ASP A 267 16.42 23.10 16.13
C ASP A 267 16.14 22.56 17.53
N GLY A 268 15.92 23.46 18.48
CA GLY A 268 15.84 23.18 19.91
C GLY A 268 14.63 22.34 20.28
N ASP A 269 14.74 21.02 20.12
CA ASP A 269 13.71 20.06 20.46
C ASP A 269 14.23 19.06 21.51
N ALA A 270 13.36 18.61 22.40
CA ALA A 270 13.62 17.78 23.58
C ALA A 270 14.15 16.35 23.26
N GLY A 271 14.67 16.09 22.07
CA GLY A 271 15.13 14.79 21.60
C GLY A 271 16.56 14.39 22.04
N PHE A 272 17.19 15.16 22.94
CA PHE A 272 18.55 14.89 23.41
C PHE A 272 18.63 13.70 24.38
N ASP A 273 17.52 13.35 25.06
CA ASP A 273 17.50 12.31 26.09
C ASP A 273 16.99 10.94 25.55
N GLU A 274 16.03 10.96 24.62
CA GLU A 274 15.39 9.74 24.08
C GLU A 274 16.38 8.80 23.37
N ALA A 275 17.25 9.34 22.51
CA ALA A 275 18.20 8.54 21.73
C ALA A 275 19.31 7.91 22.62
N ILE A 276 19.67 8.57 23.72
CA ILE A 276 20.65 8.08 24.69
C ILE A 276 20.02 6.98 25.55
N SER A 277 18.78 7.19 26.00
CA SER A 277 18.02 6.23 26.79
C SER A 277 17.79 4.91 26.03
N CYS A 278 17.49 4.99 24.72
CA CYS A 278 17.19 3.81 23.90
C CYS A 278 18.41 3.10 23.31
N ALA A 279 19.61 3.69 23.40
CA ALA A 279 20.82 3.15 22.76
C ALA A 279 21.17 1.70 23.18
N PRO A 280 21.03 1.28 24.47
CA PRO A 280 21.29 -0.10 24.86
C PRO A 280 20.32 -1.09 24.21
N ALA A 281 19.03 -0.76 24.18
CA ALA A 281 17.98 -1.56 23.55
C ALA A 281 18.19 -1.66 22.03
N PHE A 282 18.53 -0.53 21.39
CA PHE A 282 18.83 -0.46 19.96
C PHE A 282 20.04 -1.33 19.58
N ARG A 283 21.06 -1.42 20.45
CA ARG A 283 22.22 -2.31 20.26
C ARG A 283 21.83 -3.78 20.36
N VAL A 284 20.96 -4.15 21.31
CA VAL A 284 20.45 -5.52 21.44
C VAL A 284 19.70 -5.91 20.17
N LEU A 285 18.80 -5.03 19.70
CA LEU A 285 18.04 -5.23 18.48
C LEU A 285 18.95 -5.43 17.27
N LYS A 286 19.98 -4.58 17.11
CA LYS A 286 20.99 -4.73 16.04
C LYS A 286 21.66 -6.10 16.06
N GLN A 287 22.07 -6.59 17.24
CA GLN A 287 22.71 -7.91 17.36
C GLN A 287 21.74 -9.06 17.06
N LEU A 288 20.48 -8.93 17.47
CA LEU A 288 19.45 -9.93 17.17
C LEU A 288 19.21 -10.04 15.66
N ILE A 289 19.06 -8.91 14.97
CA ILE A 289 18.84 -8.88 13.53
C ILE A 289 20.04 -9.42 12.75
N GLN A 290 21.28 -9.18 13.21
CA GLN A 290 22.47 -9.84 12.64
C GLN A 290 22.40 -11.37 12.73
N ARG A 291 21.89 -11.92 13.83
CA ARG A 291 21.69 -13.37 13.99
C ARG A 291 20.58 -13.88 13.07
N CYS A 292 19.46 -13.17 12.97
CA CYS A 292 18.37 -13.52 12.06
C CYS A 292 18.82 -13.53 10.59
N ILE A 293 19.69 -12.59 10.19
CA ILE A 293 20.29 -12.58 8.86
C ILE A 293 21.20 -13.79 8.65
N ALA A 294 22.03 -14.12 9.62
CA ALA A 294 22.87 -15.32 9.55
C ALA A 294 22.01 -16.58 9.41
N ASP A 295 20.89 -16.68 10.13
CA ASP A 295 19.93 -17.77 9.98
C ASP A 295 19.30 -17.79 8.58
N ALA A 296 18.85 -16.65 8.07
CA ALA A 296 18.23 -16.56 6.74
C ALA A 296 19.20 -16.96 5.63
N VAL A 297 20.43 -16.43 5.64
CA VAL A 297 21.43 -16.66 4.59
C VAL A 297 22.11 -18.02 4.71
N ALA A 298 22.53 -18.43 5.92
CA ALA A 298 23.31 -19.66 6.09
C ALA A 298 22.43 -20.91 6.19
N SER A 299 21.26 -20.81 6.83
CA SER A 299 20.35 -21.96 7.03
C SER A 299 19.16 -21.98 6.07
N GLY A 300 18.95 -20.92 5.28
CA GLY A 300 17.82 -20.82 4.34
C GLY A 300 16.48 -20.77 5.07
N ASN A 301 16.44 -20.20 6.28
CA ASN A 301 15.25 -20.23 7.12
C ASN A 301 14.22 -19.17 6.67
N VAL A 302 13.10 -19.66 6.11
CA VAL A 302 11.98 -18.84 5.62
C VAL A 302 11.36 -17.97 6.73
N PHE A 303 11.34 -18.44 7.98
CA PHE A 303 10.77 -17.66 9.09
C PHE A 303 11.65 -16.49 9.48
N ALA A 304 12.98 -16.66 9.43
CA ALA A 304 13.92 -15.59 9.71
C ALA A 304 13.83 -14.50 8.63
N ASP A 305 13.75 -14.90 7.37
CA ASP A 305 13.54 -13.98 6.24
C ASP A 305 12.22 -13.19 6.38
N ALA A 306 11.13 -13.86 6.71
CA ALA A 306 9.84 -13.19 6.94
C ALA A 306 9.89 -12.17 8.10
N ILE A 307 10.61 -12.49 9.20
CA ILE A 307 10.80 -11.52 10.31
C ILE A 307 11.61 -10.30 9.84
N LEU A 308 12.62 -10.49 9.00
CA LEU A 308 13.43 -9.38 8.45
C LEU A 308 12.63 -8.47 7.52
N GLN A 309 11.77 -9.04 6.68
CA GLN A 309 10.87 -8.28 5.80
C GLN A 309 9.85 -7.44 6.59
N HIS A 310 9.37 -7.97 7.73
CA HIS A 310 8.38 -7.32 8.58
C HIS A 310 8.96 -6.59 9.80
N LEU A 311 10.28 -6.37 9.84
CA LEU A 311 10.95 -5.69 10.96
C LEU A 311 10.40 -4.29 11.19
N TYR A 312 10.28 -3.50 10.13
CA TYR A 312 9.75 -2.13 10.22
C TYR A 312 8.32 -2.12 10.75
N ARG A 313 7.48 -3.04 10.25
CA ARG A 313 6.11 -3.23 10.74
C ARG A 313 6.06 -3.54 12.24
N TRP A 314 6.95 -4.40 12.74
CA TRP A 314 6.99 -4.72 14.17
C TRP A 314 7.28 -3.47 15.02
N ILE A 315 8.27 -2.67 14.62
CA ILE A 315 8.68 -1.45 15.33
C ILE A 315 7.58 -0.39 15.33
N CYS A 316 6.90 -0.19 14.19
CA CYS A 316 5.83 0.80 14.05
C CYS A 316 4.47 0.34 14.63
N SER A 317 4.33 -0.92 15.05
CA SER A 317 3.01 -1.42 15.45
C SER A 317 2.75 -1.16 16.93
N PRO A 318 1.72 -0.37 17.30
CA PRO A 318 1.31 -0.20 18.70
C PRO A 318 0.67 -1.47 19.28
N VAL A 319 0.43 -2.51 18.46
CA VAL A 319 -0.06 -3.82 18.90
C VAL A 319 1.09 -4.68 19.44
N SER A 320 2.35 -4.35 19.11
CA SER A 320 3.52 -5.01 19.71
C SER A 320 3.58 -4.71 21.20
N LYS A 321 3.86 -5.74 21.99
CA LYS A 321 3.98 -5.59 23.45
C LYS A 321 5.23 -4.83 23.86
N LEU A 322 6.26 -4.87 23.01
CA LEU A 322 7.53 -4.16 23.20
C LEU A 322 7.62 -2.91 22.33
N HIS A 323 6.47 -2.38 21.88
CA HIS A 323 6.44 -1.14 21.12
C HIS A 323 7.08 -0.01 21.93
N ASP A 324 8.05 0.65 21.31
CA ASP A 324 8.74 1.82 21.85
C ASP A 324 8.81 2.90 20.76
N PRO A 325 8.06 4.00 20.91
CA PRO A 325 8.07 5.11 19.97
C PRO A 325 9.47 5.72 19.79
N ALA A 326 10.31 5.71 20.82
CA ALA A 326 11.64 6.30 20.74
C ALA A 326 12.56 5.46 19.84
N ILE A 327 12.51 4.13 19.93
CA ILE A 327 13.22 3.23 18.99
C ILE A 327 12.73 3.46 17.56
N HIS A 328 11.41 3.59 17.36
CA HIS A 328 10.84 3.89 16.05
C HIS A 328 11.38 5.21 15.49
N ARG A 329 11.36 6.31 16.26
CA ARG A 329 11.88 7.62 15.82
C ARG A 329 13.37 7.56 15.49
N VAL A 330 14.19 6.92 16.31
CA VAL A 330 15.63 6.77 16.06
C VAL A 330 15.87 6.00 14.76
N LEU A 331 15.21 4.85 14.59
CA LEU A 331 15.34 4.08 13.36
C LEU A 331 14.87 4.86 12.13
N HIS A 332 13.73 5.54 12.23
CA HIS A 332 13.18 6.34 11.13
C HIS A 332 14.10 7.51 10.74
N LYS A 333 14.73 8.19 11.72
CA LYS A 333 15.75 9.22 11.45
C LYS A 333 16.94 8.63 10.68
N ILE A 334 17.42 7.46 11.08
CA ILE A 334 18.51 6.77 10.39
C ILE A 334 18.08 6.33 8.98
N MET A 335 16.85 5.81 8.82
CA MET A 335 16.29 5.46 7.50
C MET A 335 16.22 6.66 6.57
N LYS A 336 15.76 7.83 7.05
CA LYS A 336 15.76 9.10 6.28
C LYS A 336 17.17 9.42 5.77
N LYS A 337 18.18 9.26 6.62
CA LYS A 337 19.59 9.53 6.28
C LYS A 337 20.14 8.54 5.25
N VAL A 338 19.96 7.24 5.46
CA VAL A 338 20.35 6.20 4.49
C VAL A 338 19.68 6.45 3.14
N PHE A 339 18.38 6.76 3.16
CA PHE A 339 17.62 7.03 1.96
C PHE A 339 18.13 8.26 1.22
N ALA A 340 18.42 9.36 1.92
CA ALA A 340 19.01 10.55 1.31
C ALA A 340 20.39 10.26 0.67
N LEU A 341 21.22 9.46 1.33
CA LEU A 341 22.51 9.02 0.79
C LEU A 341 22.34 8.12 -0.45
N LEU A 342 21.40 7.19 -0.42
CA LEU A 342 21.06 6.33 -1.56
C LEU A 342 20.65 7.17 -2.77
N LEU A 343 19.74 8.13 -2.57
CA LEU A 343 19.32 9.06 -3.62
C LEU A 343 20.46 9.92 -4.14
N SER A 344 21.38 10.36 -3.26
CA SER A 344 22.57 11.09 -3.70
C SER A 344 23.49 10.22 -4.56
N GLU A 345 23.64 8.93 -4.25
CA GLU A 345 24.48 8.02 -5.02
C GLU A 345 23.87 7.67 -6.37
N LEU A 346 22.54 7.48 -6.44
CA LEU A 346 21.82 7.35 -7.70
C LEU A 346 22.06 8.56 -8.62
N ARG A 347 21.98 9.79 -8.07
CA ARG A 347 22.29 11.01 -8.83
C ARG A 347 23.75 11.05 -9.31
N LYS A 348 24.70 10.60 -8.50
CA LYS A 348 26.14 10.52 -8.88
C LYS A 348 26.38 9.52 -10.00
N LEU A 349 25.61 8.43 -10.06
CA LEU A 349 25.63 7.44 -11.14
C LEU A 349 24.88 7.90 -12.41
N GLY A 350 24.41 9.14 -12.44
CA GLY A 350 23.78 9.77 -13.61
C GLY A 350 22.28 9.52 -13.74
N ALA A 351 21.62 8.96 -12.71
CA ALA A 351 20.17 8.78 -12.70
C ALA A 351 19.46 10.06 -12.24
N THR A 352 18.42 10.46 -12.97
CA THR A 352 17.54 11.56 -12.57
C THR A 352 16.36 10.99 -11.78
N ILE A 353 16.16 11.46 -10.55
CA ILE A 353 15.07 10.97 -9.69
C ILE A 353 13.78 11.70 -10.07
N ILE A 354 12.73 10.93 -10.36
CA ILE A 354 11.38 11.42 -10.65
C ILE A 354 10.52 11.37 -9.40
N PHE A 355 10.53 10.21 -8.74
CA PHE A 355 9.75 9.96 -7.54
C PHE A 355 10.55 9.07 -6.60
N ALA A 356 10.47 9.32 -5.30
CA ALA A 356 11.10 8.46 -4.31
C ALA A 356 10.36 8.51 -2.97
N ASN A 357 10.04 7.33 -2.42
CA ASN A 357 9.67 7.10 -1.03
C ASN A 357 10.45 5.88 -0.49
N PHE A 358 10.20 5.45 0.76
CA PHE A 358 10.91 4.32 1.36
C PHE A 358 10.69 2.96 0.69
N PHE A 359 9.70 2.83 -0.20
CA PHE A 359 9.31 1.56 -0.80
C PHE A 359 9.53 1.52 -2.31
N LYS A 360 9.60 2.68 -2.97
CA LYS A 360 9.59 2.82 -4.42
C LYS A 360 10.41 4.04 -4.87
N ILE A 361 11.21 3.84 -5.92
CA ILE A 361 11.96 4.90 -6.61
C ILE A 361 11.65 4.81 -8.10
N ILE A 362 11.33 5.93 -8.73
CA ILE A 362 11.24 6.06 -10.18
C ILE A 362 12.43 6.90 -10.64
N ILE A 363 13.24 6.34 -11.55
CA ILE A 363 14.40 7.01 -12.14
C ILE A 363 14.25 7.16 -13.65
N ASP A 364 14.74 8.26 -14.20
CA ASP A 364 15.03 8.40 -15.62
C ASP A 364 16.48 7.99 -15.89
N THR A 365 16.65 7.06 -16.83
CA THR A 365 17.95 6.45 -17.18
C THR A 365 18.79 7.32 -18.11
N GLY A 366 18.21 8.37 -18.68
CA GLY A 366 18.84 9.19 -19.70
C GLY A 366 18.98 8.51 -21.06
N LYS A 367 18.40 7.31 -21.26
CA LYS A 367 18.50 6.52 -22.50
C LYS A 367 17.16 6.51 -23.24
N PHE A 368 17.21 6.54 -24.57
CA PHE A 368 16.03 6.40 -25.43
C PHE A 368 15.75 4.93 -25.81
N ASP A 369 16.80 4.10 -25.86
CA ASP A 369 16.70 2.70 -26.20
C ASP A 369 16.48 1.84 -24.96
N LEU A 370 15.51 0.94 -25.03
CA LEU A 370 15.12 0.09 -23.91
C LEU A 370 16.22 -0.91 -23.49
N LEU A 371 16.93 -1.51 -24.45
CA LEU A 371 18.05 -2.41 -24.17
C LEU A 371 19.19 -1.68 -23.45
N ALA A 372 19.47 -0.43 -23.85
CA ALA A 372 20.47 0.40 -23.19
C ALA A 372 20.04 0.80 -21.78
N ALA A 373 18.75 1.07 -21.58
CA ALA A 373 18.19 1.37 -20.26
C ALA A 373 18.26 0.15 -19.31
N ARG A 374 17.97 -1.06 -19.79
CA ARG A 374 18.12 -2.30 -19.00
C ARG A 374 19.57 -2.55 -18.63
N ALA A 375 20.49 -2.44 -19.59
CA ALA A 375 21.92 -2.59 -19.32
C ALA A 375 22.44 -1.53 -18.34
N TYR A 376 21.93 -0.29 -18.41
CA TYR A 376 22.23 0.76 -17.44
C TYR A 376 21.70 0.41 -16.05
N CYS A 377 20.46 -0.08 -15.95
CA CYS A 377 19.85 -0.51 -14.69
C CYS A 377 20.67 -1.62 -14.03
N ASP A 378 21.04 -2.67 -14.77
CA ASP A 378 21.86 -3.76 -14.24
C ASP A 378 23.23 -3.29 -13.76
N CYS A 379 23.86 -2.36 -14.49
CA CYS A 379 25.12 -1.75 -14.06
C CYS A 379 24.95 -0.92 -12.79
N LEU A 380 23.87 -0.15 -12.69
CA LEU A 380 23.55 0.68 -11.55
C LEU A 380 23.31 -0.19 -10.30
N LEU A 381 22.53 -1.27 -10.43
CA LEU A 381 22.26 -2.21 -9.34
C LEU A 381 23.56 -2.86 -8.84
N LYS A 382 24.42 -3.33 -9.74
CA LYS A 382 25.75 -3.87 -9.39
C LYS A 382 26.64 -2.83 -8.70
N ALA A 383 26.62 -1.57 -9.16
CA ALA A 383 27.42 -0.50 -8.57
C ALA A 383 26.94 -0.08 -7.17
N LEU A 384 25.66 -0.28 -6.86
CA LEU A 384 25.14 -0.05 -5.51
C LEU A 384 25.49 -1.20 -4.56
N GLN A 385 25.45 -2.44 -5.05
CA GLN A 385 25.83 -3.63 -4.25
C GLN A 385 27.31 -3.64 -3.84
N THR A 386 28.21 -2.96 -4.57
CA THR A 386 29.62 -2.86 -4.17
C THR A 386 29.87 -1.87 -3.03
N ARG A 387 28.86 -1.11 -2.62
CA ARG A 387 28.97 -0.11 -1.55
C ARG A 387 28.54 -0.72 -0.22
N ASP A 388 29.46 -0.75 0.74
CA ASP A 388 29.20 -1.32 2.08
C ASP A 388 28.00 -0.70 2.80
N LEU A 389 27.66 0.58 2.53
CA LEU A 389 26.52 1.27 3.13
C LEU A 389 25.15 0.73 2.68
N PHE A 390 25.08 0.07 1.52
CA PHE A 390 23.83 -0.41 0.91
C PHE A 390 23.81 -1.93 0.74
N GLU A 391 24.71 -2.64 1.41
CA GLU A 391 24.89 -4.10 1.35
C GLU A 391 23.56 -4.87 1.45
N TRP A 392 22.65 -4.43 2.31
CA TRP A 392 21.39 -5.12 2.58
C TRP A 392 20.19 -4.50 1.85
N ILE A 393 20.38 -3.45 1.04
CA ILE A 393 19.31 -2.87 0.26
C ILE A 393 19.21 -3.61 -1.07
N GLU A 394 18.07 -4.25 -1.29
CA GLU A 394 17.74 -4.86 -2.58
C GLU A 394 16.81 -3.94 -3.36
N LEU A 395 17.16 -3.67 -4.62
CA LEU A 395 16.38 -2.87 -5.55
C LEU A 395 15.91 -3.76 -6.69
N GLU A 396 14.60 -3.97 -6.76
CA GLU A 396 13.96 -4.83 -7.75
C GLU A 396 13.32 -3.98 -8.86
N PRO A 397 13.74 -4.10 -10.13
CA PRO A 397 13.09 -3.41 -11.24
C PRO A 397 11.72 -4.04 -11.53
N LEU A 398 10.66 -3.22 -11.51
CA LEU A 398 9.29 -3.68 -11.74
C LEU A 398 8.78 -3.37 -13.15
N GLN A 399 8.95 -2.12 -13.61
CA GLN A 399 8.36 -1.63 -14.85
C GLN A 399 9.29 -0.67 -15.58
N PHE A 400 9.36 -0.84 -16.90
CA PHE A 400 10.04 0.06 -17.83
C PHE A 400 9.02 0.87 -18.62
N TRP A 401 9.13 2.19 -18.58
CA TRP A 401 8.29 3.11 -19.33
C TRP A 401 9.10 3.75 -20.45
N HIS A 402 8.58 3.75 -21.66
CA HIS A 402 9.23 4.43 -22.79
C HIS A 402 9.13 5.95 -22.69
N SER A 403 8.03 6.44 -22.16
CA SER A 403 7.71 7.85 -21.94
C SER A 403 6.75 7.91 -20.77
N LEU A 404 7.01 8.80 -19.82
CA LEU A 404 6.25 8.96 -18.59
C LEU A 404 5.92 10.45 -18.38
N LEU A 405 4.65 10.76 -18.31
CA LEU A 405 4.14 12.05 -17.86
C LEU A 405 3.71 11.89 -16.40
N PHE A 406 4.44 12.51 -15.48
CA PHE A 406 4.30 12.26 -14.05
C PHE A 406 3.95 13.55 -13.30
N MET A 407 2.85 13.54 -12.56
CA MET A 407 2.46 14.63 -11.66
C MET A 407 2.66 14.21 -10.20
N ASP A 408 2.09 13.05 -9.83
CA ASP A 408 2.29 12.41 -8.54
C ASP A 408 2.01 10.88 -8.66
N GLN A 409 2.02 10.16 -7.54
CA GLN A 409 1.80 8.70 -7.50
C GLN A 409 0.45 8.23 -8.05
N TYR A 410 -0.56 9.10 -8.08
CA TYR A 410 -1.93 8.80 -8.50
C TYR A 410 -2.33 9.51 -9.81
N ASN A 411 -1.47 10.40 -10.31
CA ASN A 411 -1.67 11.22 -11.49
C ASN A 411 -0.45 11.06 -12.41
N TYR A 412 -0.49 10.05 -13.27
CA TYR A 412 0.54 9.77 -14.26
C TYR A 412 -0.03 9.11 -15.52
N GLY A 413 0.65 9.31 -16.65
CA GLY A 413 0.39 8.62 -17.91
C GLY A 413 1.69 8.10 -18.48
N GLY A 414 1.73 6.84 -18.89
CA GLY A 414 2.97 6.20 -19.32
C GLY A 414 2.77 5.19 -20.45
N ILE A 415 3.79 5.06 -21.31
CA ILE A 415 3.85 4.01 -22.34
C ILE A 415 4.63 2.82 -21.78
N LEU A 416 3.93 1.72 -21.49
CA LEU A 416 4.53 0.54 -20.86
C LEU A 416 5.18 -0.39 -21.90
N ASP A 417 6.30 -1.02 -21.54
CA ASP A 417 6.87 -2.14 -22.28
C ASP A 417 6.22 -3.49 -21.88
N LYS A 418 5.72 -4.26 -22.86
CA LYS A 418 5.07 -5.56 -22.61
C LYS A 418 6.02 -6.75 -22.53
N SER A 419 7.33 -6.54 -22.70
CA SER A 419 8.32 -7.63 -22.76
C SER A 419 8.38 -8.54 -21.53
N GLU A 420 7.82 -8.17 -20.37
CA GLU A 420 7.91 -8.97 -19.13
C GLU A 420 6.58 -9.61 -18.68
N ALA A 421 5.43 -9.22 -19.23
CA ALA A 421 4.14 -9.77 -18.80
C ALA A 421 3.82 -11.18 -19.36
N GLN A 422 4.70 -11.76 -20.18
CA GLN A 422 4.48 -13.04 -20.89
C GLN A 422 5.48 -14.14 -20.54
N SER A 423 6.33 -13.97 -19.51
CA SER A 423 7.25 -15.03 -19.07
C SER A 423 6.62 -16.03 -18.08
N SER A 424 5.29 -16.15 -18.04
CA SER A 424 4.59 -17.16 -17.22
C SER A 424 3.28 -17.71 -17.81
N ALA A 425 3.13 -17.79 -19.14
CA ALA A 425 2.05 -18.57 -19.76
C ALA A 425 2.45 -19.07 -21.16
N ASP A 426 2.74 -20.37 -21.23
CA ASP A 426 2.73 -21.29 -22.38
C ASP A 426 3.25 -20.79 -23.74
N ILE A 427 4.43 -21.34 -24.09
CA ILE A 427 5.05 -21.31 -25.42
C ILE A 427 4.27 -22.25 -26.34
N ASP A 428 3.42 -21.72 -27.23
CA ASP A 428 3.03 -22.41 -28.46
C ASP A 428 3.78 -21.81 -29.66
N LEU A 429 4.76 -22.58 -30.13
CA LEU A 429 5.55 -22.36 -31.33
C LEU A 429 4.69 -22.64 -32.58
N THR A 430 4.23 -21.61 -33.26
CA THR A 430 4.00 -21.70 -34.71
C THR A 430 4.50 -20.45 -35.44
N THR A 431 5.56 -20.68 -36.21
CA THR A 431 6.10 -19.89 -37.30
C THR A 431 5.04 -19.17 -38.15
N ASN A 432 5.19 -17.86 -38.31
CA ASN A 432 4.99 -17.19 -39.60
C ASN A 432 5.77 -15.87 -39.62
N GLU A 433 6.82 -15.84 -40.45
CA GLU A 433 7.55 -14.63 -40.81
C GLU A 433 6.68 -13.69 -41.66
N ASN A 434 6.95 -12.38 -41.53
CA ASN A 434 6.59 -11.30 -42.46
C ASN A 434 5.23 -10.61 -42.34
N VAL A 435 4.90 -10.11 -41.14
CA VAL A 435 4.14 -8.85 -41.01
C VAL A 435 4.87 -7.97 -39.98
N ARG A 436 5.31 -6.77 -40.39
CA ARG A 436 5.77 -5.73 -39.44
C ARG A 436 4.56 -5.28 -38.63
N THR A 437 4.22 -6.01 -37.58
CA THR A 437 3.18 -5.62 -36.63
C THR A 437 3.67 -4.36 -35.92
N GLU A 438 2.92 -3.25 -36.04
CA GLU A 438 3.16 -2.06 -35.24
C GLU A 438 3.31 -2.48 -33.76
N PRO A 439 4.26 -1.92 -32.99
CA PRO A 439 4.38 -2.26 -31.59
C PRO A 439 3.03 -2.01 -30.92
N GLN A 440 2.42 -3.04 -30.35
CA GLN A 440 1.14 -2.92 -29.66
C GLN A 440 1.37 -2.11 -28.38
N VAL A 441 1.26 -0.79 -28.49
CA VAL A 441 1.53 0.15 -27.41
C VAL A 441 0.41 0.07 -26.37
N ASP A 442 0.76 -0.21 -25.12
CA ASP A 442 -0.15 0.01 -23.99
C ASP A 442 0.11 1.39 -23.40
N ILE A 443 -0.88 2.26 -23.48
CA ILE A 443 -0.85 3.56 -22.80
C ILE A 443 -1.62 3.39 -21.50
N ILE A 444 -0.89 3.41 -20.39
CA ILE A 444 -1.50 3.43 -19.05
C ILE A 444 -1.80 4.89 -18.71
N SER A 445 -3.06 5.15 -18.37
CA SER A 445 -3.55 6.49 -18.04
C SER A 445 -4.22 6.43 -16.67
N SER A 446 -3.53 6.93 -15.65
CA SER A 446 -4.00 6.96 -14.26
C SER A 446 -4.07 8.42 -13.82
N TRP A 447 -5.25 9.03 -13.91
CA TRP A 447 -5.45 10.45 -13.59
C TRP A 447 -6.60 10.63 -12.62
N ASN A 448 -6.32 10.57 -11.32
CA ASN A 448 -7.32 10.84 -10.27
C ASN A 448 -7.94 12.24 -10.43
N ILE A 449 -7.18 13.25 -10.86
CA ILE A 449 -7.71 14.59 -11.15
C ILE A 449 -8.80 14.59 -12.24
N ALA A 450 -8.81 13.61 -13.13
CA ALA A 450 -9.84 13.53 -14.18
C ALA A 450 -11.21 13.15 -13.58
N GLU A 451 -11.25 12.42 -12.46
CA GLU A 451 -12.50 12.00 -11.83
C GLU A 451 -13.34 13.17 -11.34
N TYR A 452 -12.71 14.31 -11.02
CA TYR A 452 -13.37 15.55 -10.60
C TYR A 452 -13.99 16.34 -11.76
N LEU A 453 -13.66 15.98 -13.00
CA LEU A 453 -14.29 16.54 -14.19
C LEU A 453 -15.65 15.88 -14.46
N PRO A 454 -16.60 16.59 -15.09
CA PRO A 454 -17.85 15.98 -15.57
C PRO A 454 -17.57 14.78 -16.48
N LYS A 455 -18.37 13.71 -16.38
CA LYS A 455 -18.15 12.43 -17.08
C LYS A 455 -17.94 12.61 -18.58
N GLU A 456 -18.69 13.50 -19.22
CA GLU A 456 -18.58 13.78 -20.66
C GLU A 456 -17.25 14.44 -21.05
N THR A 457 -16.58 15.10 -20.10
CA THR A 457 -15.28 15.76 -20.32
C THR A 457 -14.08 14.88 -19.95
N GLN A 458 -14.29 13.78 -19.22
CA GLN A 458 -13.25 12.84 -18.83
C GLN A 458 -12.63 12.16 -20.05
N ASP A 459 -13.47 11.67 -20.98
CA ASP A 459 -13.01 11.02 -22.21
C ASP A 459 -12.16 11.97 -23.08
N TYR A 460 -12.59 13.23 -23.21
CA TYR A 460 -11.81 14.25 -23.91
C TYR A 460 -10.46 14.51 -23.21
N PHE A 461 -10.44 14.53 -21.88
CA PHE A 461 -9.22 14.75 -21.11
C PHE A 461 -8.23 13.62 -21.34
N ILE A 462 -8.67 12.37 -21.16
CA ILE A 462 -7.84 11.16 -21.33
C ILE A 462 -7.30 11.08 -22.75
N LEU A 463 -8.14 11.37 -23.76
CA LEU A 463 -7.73 11.34 -25.16
C LEU A 463 -6.64 12.37 -25.46
N VAL A 464 -6.81 13.63 -25.03
CA VAL A 464 -5.82 14.69 -25.27
C VAL A 464 -4.49 14.38 -24.58
N VAL A 465 -4.53 13.92 -23.33
CA VAL A 465 -3.32 13.58 -22.57
C VAL A 465 -2.61 12.37 -23.18
N SER A 466 -3.36 11.35 -23.63
CA SER A 466 -2.78 10.16 -24.27
C SER A 466 -2.11 10.51 -25.60
N GLU A 467 -2.71 11.40 -26.40
CA GLU A 467 -2.09 11.90 -27.63
C GLU A 467 -0.83 12.73 -27.36
N PHE A 468 -0.85 13.57 -26.33
CA PHE A 468 0.32 14.33 -25.91
C PHE A 468 1.49 13.44 -25.47
N LEU A 469 1.19 12.25 -24.95
CA LEU A 469 2.20 11.23 -24.63
C LEU A 469 2.68 10.49 -25.88
N TYR A 470 1.76 10.08 -26.77
CA TYR A 470 2.02 9.20 -27.91
C TYR A 470 2.69 9.91 -29.09
N ILE A 471 2.24 11.12 -29.46
CA ILE A 471 2.72 11.84 -30.66
C ILE A 471 4.24 12.09 -30.61
N PRO A 472 4.82 12.59 -29.51
CA PRO A 472 6.26 12.81 -29.43
C PRO A 472 7.06 11.50 -29.43
N TRP A 473 6.52 10.46 -28.79
CA TRP A 473 7.16 9.14 -28.75
C TRP A 473 7.20 8.49 -30.14
N LYS A 474 6.10 8.54 -30.89
CA LYS A 474 6.04 8.07 -32.27
C LYS A 474 7.06 8.79 -33.16
N TYR A 475 7.14 10.11 -33.04
CA TYR A 475 8.13 10.91 -33.76
C TYR A 475 9.57 10.52 -33.40
N SER A 476 9.84 10.24 -32.13
CA SER A 476 11.15 9.76 -31.67
C SER A 476 11.52 8.43 -32.31
N LEU A 477 10.56 7.49 -32.43
CA LEU A 477 10.78 6.20 -33.07
C LEU A 477 11.09 6.34 -34.57
N GLU A 478 10.33 7.20 -35.26
CA GLU A 478 10.56 7.51 -36.69
C GLU A 478 11.95 8.13 -36.91
N GLN A 479 12.37 9.08 -36.06
CA GLN A 479 13.71 9.64 -36.10
C GLN A 479 14.81 8.61 -35.82
N ALA A 480 14.60 7.69 -34.89
CA ALA A 480 15.56 6.62 -34.60
C ALA A 480 15.77 5.71 -35.82
N VAL A 481 14.68 5.32 -36.51
CA VAL A 481 14.73 4.52 -37.73
C VAL A 481 15.47 5.26 -38.87
N VAL A 482 15.18 6.55 -39.07
CA VAL A 482 15.86 7.37 -40.07
C VAL A 482 17.36 7.45 -39.79
N ARG A 483 17.77 7.59 -38.51
CA ARG A 483 19.19 7.62 -38.13
C ARG A 483 19.89 6.27 -38.31
N THR A 484 19.20 5.15 -38.09
CA THR A 484 19.76 3.83 -38.39
C THR A 484 19.90 3.58 -39.89
N ALA A 485 18.99 4.10 -40.72
CA ALA A 485 19.06 3.98 -42.17
C ALA A 485 20.18 4.83 -42.80
N VAL A 486 20.58 5.94 -42.16
CA VAL A 486 21.66 6.83 -42.62
C VAL A 486 23.06 6.38 -42.18
N ARG A 487 23.16 5.47 -41.18
CA ARG A 487 24.43 5.01 -40.59
C ARG A 487 25.13 3.86 -41.33
N ASP A 488 24.62 3.43 -42.48
CA ASP A 488 25.16 2.28 -43.22
C ASP A 488 26.42 2.55 -44.06
N ASP A 489 27.08 3.71 -43.91
CA ASP A 489 28.40 3.95 -44.50
C ASP A 489 29.36 4.66 -43.51
N ASN A 490 30.29 3.88 -42.96
CA ASN A 490 31.58 4.30 -42.37
C ASN A 490 31.57 5.24 -41.14
N THR A 491 31.59 4.69 -39.92
CA THR A 491 32.68 4.83 -38.93
C THR A 491 32.30 4.26 -37.54
N CYS A 492 33.08 3.28 -37.07
CA CYS A 492 33.05 2.79 -35.69
C CYS A 492 33.79 3.75 -34.75
N THR A 493 33.07 4.62 -34.04
CA THR A 493 33.55 5.22 -32.77
C THR A 493 32.37 5.44 -31.82
N PRO A 494 32.41 4.94 -30.57
CA PRO A 494 31.28 5.00 -29.62
C PRO A 494 31.14 6.34 -28.87
N SER A 495 31.94 7.37 -29.20
CA SER A 495 32.04 8.61 -28.42
C SER A 495 31.05 9.73 -28.81
N ILE A 496 30.09 9.47 -29.72
CA ILE A 496 29.14 10.47 -30.28
C ILE A 496 27.72 10.33 -29.66
N THR A 497 27.57 9.69 -28.50
CA THR A 497 26.24 9.32 -27.97
C THR A 497 25.53 10.45 -27.23
N VAL A 498 26.25 11.33 -26.52
CA VAL A 498 25.64 12.42 -25.73
C VAL A 498 25.10 13.54 -26.62
N THR A 499 25.92 14.07 -27.53
CA THR A 499 25.49 15.12 -28.49
C THR A 499 24.39 14.64 -29.44
N ALA A 500 24.39 13.36 -29.84
CA ALA A 500 23.32 12.80 -30.65
C ALA A 500 21.98 12.68 -29.89
N ALA A 501 22.02 12.43 -28.58
CA ALA A 501 20.86 12.40 -27.69
C ALA A 501 20.30 13.81 -27.45
N GLU A 502 21.16 14.80 -27.17
CA GLU A 502 20.77 16.21 -27.01
C GLU A 502 20.16 16.79 -28.29
N ASN A 503 20.71 16.44 -29.46
CA ASN A 503 20.14 16.82 -30.75
C ASN A 503 18.77 16.17 -31.01
N LEU A 504 18.57 14.92 -30.59
CA LEU A 504 17.27 14.24 -30.70
C LEU A 504 16.20 14.93 -29.83
N GLU A 505 16.56 15.22 -28.59
CA GLU A 505 15.69 15.91 -27.64
C GLU A 505 15.30 17.30 -28.13
N SER A 506 16.24 18.03 -28.72
CA SER A 506 15.98 19.34 -29.35
C SER A 506 14.98 19.21 -30.52
N CYS A 507 15.16 18.24 -31.42
CA CYS A 507 14.22 18.00 -32.53
C CYS A 507 12.82 17.61 -32.04
N ILE A 508 12.72 16.74 -31.03
CA ILE A 508 11.44 16.35 -30.43
C ILE A 508 10.74 17.57 -29.82
N THR A 509 11.50 18.42 -29.13
CA THR A 509 10.99 19.65 -28.51
C THR A 509 10.46 20.63 -29.54
N GLU A 510 11.19 20.89 -30.62
CA GLU A 510 10.74 21.78 -31.70
C GLU A 510 9.49 21.24 -32.40
N TYR A 511 9.47 19.93 -32.70
CA TYR A 511 8.30 19.27 -33.26
C TYR A 511 7.08 19.41 -32.35
N LEU A 512 7.25 19.21 -31.04
CA LEU A 512 6.17 19.33 -30.07
C LEU A 512 5.64 20.77 -29.96
N LYS A 513 6.51 21.79 -30.00
CA LYS A 513 6.09 23.19 -30.04
C LYS A 513 5.19 23.47 -31.25
N ASP A 514 5.55 22.95 -32.42
CA ASP A 514 4.75 23.08 -33.63
C ASP A 514 3.40 22.38 -33.48
N GLN A 515 3.37 21.16 -32.96
CA GLN A 515 2.14 20.40 -32.69
C GLN A 515 1.24 21.08 -31.66
N ILE A 516 1.79 21.68 -30.60
CA ILE A 516 1.00 22.42 -29.61
C ILE A 516 0.33 23.63 -30.27
N SER A 517 1.09 24.38 -31.07
CA SER A 517 0.59 25.60 -31.70
C SER A 517 -0.48 25.35 -32.76
N LYS A 518 -0.38 24.24 -33.52
CA LYS A 518 -1.30 23.90 -34.61
C LYS A 518 -2.35 22.89 -34.16
N TYR A 519 -1.92 21.66 -33.88
CA TYR A 519 -2.81 20.52 -33.64
C TYR A 519 -3.57 20.63 -32.32
N PHE A 520 -2.86 20.76 -31.18
CA PHE A 520 -3.52 20.77 -29.86
C PHE A 520 -4.33 22.03 -29.63
N THR A 521 -3.85 23.19 -30.07
CA THR A 521 -4.60 24.45 -29.94
C THR A 521 -5.92 24.37 -30.71
N ASP A 522 -5.92 23.98 -31.99
CA ASP A 522 -7.15 23.88 -32.78
C ASP A 522 -8.11 22.83 -32.21
N LYS A 523 -7.58 21.69 -31.78
CA LYS A 523 -8.37 20.61 -31.18
C LYS A 523 -9.02 21.02 -29.86
N LEU A 524 -8.27 21.63 -28.94
CA LEU A 524 -8.79 22.07 -27.66
C LEU A 524 -9.81 23.20 -27.81
N LEU A 525 -9.63 24.11 -28.77
CA LEU A 525 -10.64 25.13 -29.09
C LEU A 525 -11.96 24.50 -29.58
N ARG A 526 -11.90 23.42 -30.37
CA ARG A 526 -13.09 22.66 -30.80
C ARG A 526 -13.75 21.96 -29.61
N ILE A 527 -12.99 21.18 -28.85
CA ILE A 527 -13.50 20.45 -27.68
C ILE A 527 -14.16 21.41 -26.67
N VAL A 528 -13.51 22.52 -26.33
CA VAL A 528 -14.08 23.51 -25.41
C VAL A 528 -15.39 24.12 -25.95
N ASN A 529 -15.47 24.39 -27.25
CA ASN A 529 -16.71 24.86 -27.86
C ASN A 529 -17.82 23.80 -27.82
N ASP A 530 -17.49 22.53 -28.06
CA ASP A 530 -18.44 21.42 -27.99
C ASP A 530 -18.98 21.25 -26.56
N ILE A 531 -18.10 21.33 -25.55
CA ILE A 531 -18.48 21.33 -24.12
C ILE A 531 -19.43 22.52 -23.84
N LEU A 532 -19.08 23.73 -24.27
CA LEU A 532 -19.93 24.91 -24.08
C LEU A 532 -21.31 24.77 -24.75
N GLN A 533 -21.40 24.14 -25.92
CA GLN A 533 -22.66 23.94 -26.63
C GLN A 533 -23.52 22.85 -25.95
N HIS A 534 -22.91 21.74 -25.56
CA HIS A 534 -23.60 20.62 -24.91
C HIS A 534 -24.22 21.04 -23.57
N PHE A 535 -23.46 21.75 -22.72
CA PHE A 535 -23.95 22.20 -21.42
C PHE A 535 -24.91 23.40 -21.50
N LYS A 536 -24.86 24.20 -22.58
CA LYS A 536 -25.91 25.21 -22.85
C LYS A 536 -27.24 24.55 -23.22
N ARG A 537 -27.21 23.47 -24.00
CA ARG A 537 -28.40 22.72 -24.43
C ARG A 537 -29.06 21.96 -23.28
N ASN A 538 -28.27 21.36 -22.38
CA ASN A 538 -28.79 20.71 -21.18
C ASN A 538 -29.41 21.70 -20.17
N LYS A 539 -28.88 22.93 -20.06
CA LYS A 539 -29.51 23.99 -19.24
C LYS A 539 -30.89 24.42 -19.76
N THR A 540 -31.10 24.40 -21.07
CA THR A 540 -32.41 24.71 -21.66
C THR A 540 -33.42 23.57 -21.48
N ASP A 541 -33.01 22.31 -21.57
CA ASP A 541 -33.90 21.16 -21.40
C ASP A 541 -34.39 21.01 -19.94
N ILE A 542 -33.52 21.24 -18.95
CA ILE A 542 -33.88 21.18 -17.51
C ILE A 542 -34.86 22.29 -17.10
N SER A 543 -34.82 23.46 -17.76
CA SER A 543 -35.74 24.57 -17.45
C SER A 543 -37.20 24.31 -17.80
N SER A 544 -37.49 23.24 -18.57
CA SER A 544 -38.84 22.81 -18.93
C SER A 544 -39.42 21.69 -18.06
N ALA A 545 -38.63 21.14 -17.12
CA ALA A 545 -39.02 20.01 -16.26
C ALA A 545 -38.87 20.32 -14.75
N ALA A 546 -38.77 21.59 -14.36
CA ALA A 546 -38.60 22.00 -12.96
C ALA A 546 -39.96 22.19 -12.25
N SER A 547 -40.69 21.10 -12.06
CA SER A 547 -41.62 20.95 -10.94
C SER A 547 -41.72 19.47 -10.59
N ASN A 548 -40.68 18.94 -9.94
CA ASN A 548 -40.78 18.06 -8.78
C ASN A 548 -39.41 17.45 -8.44
N GLU A 549 -39.13 17.50 -7.14
CA GLU A 549 -38.20 16.66 -6.39
C GLU A 549 -36.68 16.85 -6.60
N SER A 550 -36.11 17.41 -5.53
CA SER A 550 -34.71 17.33 -5.16
C SER A 550 -34.27 15.86 -5.08
N ALA A 551 -33.79 15.31 -6.20
CA ALA A 551 -32.99 14.11 -6.20
C ALA A 551 -31.59 14.45 -5.66
N ARG A 552 -31.49 14.51 -4.32
CA ARG A 552 -30.23 14.26 -3.61
C ARG A 552 -29.87 12.79 -3.80
N SER A 553 -29.29 12.47 -4.96
CA SER A 553 -28.52 11.25 -5.10
C SER A 553 -27.17 11.49 -4.44
N ALA A 554 -26.97 10.83 -3.31
CA ALA A 554 -25.68 10.74 -2.64
C ALA A 554 -24.66 10.07 -3.58
N GLY A 555 -23.45 10.66 -3.64
CA GLY A 555 -22.28 10.07 -4.29
C GLY A 555 -21.83 10.79 -5.57
N SER A 556 -20.64 11.39 -5.50
CA SER A 556 -19.79 11.93 -6.58
C SER A 556 -20.03 13.37 -7.08
N ASN A 557 -18.95 14.14 -6.93
CA ASN A 557 -18.57 15.38 -7.63
C ASN A 557 -19.36 16.65 -7.31
N VAL A 558 -18.88 17.34 -6.26
CA VAL A 558 -19.17 18.76 -6.03
C VAL A 558 -18.55 19.57 -7.18
N HIS A 559 -19.30 19.77 -8.27
CA HIS A 559 -18.91 20.72 -9.32
C HIS A 559 -19.08 22.15 -8.80
N ILE A 560 -17.96 22.80 -8.44
CA ILE A 560 -17.93 24.17 -7.92
C ILE A 560 -17.85 25.23 -9.05
N GLY A 561 -17.69 24.83 -10.33
CA GLY A 561 -17.42 25.76 -11.44
C GLY A 561 -18.02 25.40 -12.81
N ASP A 562 -17.73 26.24 -13.82
CA ASP A 562 -18.09 26.02 -15.23
C ASP A 562 -17.32 24.80 -15.79
N PRO A 563 -18.01 23.75 -16.31
CA PRO A 563 -17.38 22.55 -16.90
C PRO A 563 -16.25 22.82 -17.87
N ALA A 564 -16.42 23.83 -18.74
CA ALA A 564 -15.42 24.18 -19.75
C ALA A 564 -14.16 24.79 -19.09
N LEU A 565 -14.34 25.60 -18.05
CA LEU A 565 -13.24 26.21 -17.32
C LEU A 565 -12.45 25.17 -16.52
N GLU A 566 -13.12 24.23 -15.85
CA GLU A 566 -12.45 23.15 -15.14
C GLU A 566 -11.67 22.25 -16.11
N PHE A 567 -12.26 21.86 -17.24
CA PHE A 567 -11.55 21.09 -18.27
C PHE A 567 -10.26 21.79 -18.73
N ILE A 568 -10.33 23.10 -19.03
CA ILE A 568 -9.15 23.89 -19.42
C ILE A 568 -8.08 23.87 -18.32
N LYS A 569 -8.48 24.06 -17.05
CA LYS A 569 -7.55 24.06 -15.92
C LYS A 569 -6.80 22.73 -15.80
N HIS A 570 -7.52 21.61 -15.88
CA HIS A 570 -6.96 20.27 -15.71
C HIS A 570 -6.03 19.90 -16.88
N VAL A 571 -6.51 20.04 -18.13
CA VAL A 571 -5.68 19.70 -19.31
C VAL A 571 -4.43 20.58 -19.37
N CYS A 572 -4.57 21.90 -19.19
CA CYS A 572 -3.40 22.79 -19.25
C CYS A 572 -2.41 22.53 -18.11
N ALA A 573 -2.86 22.10 -16.93
CA ALA A 573 -1.98 21.75 -15.82
C ALA A 573 -1.12 20.52 -16.15
N VAL A 574 -1.74 19.47 -16.72
CA VAL A 574 -1.03 18.25 -17.13
C VAL A 574 -0.07 18.50 -18.29
N LEU A 575 -0.50 19.24 -19.32
CA LEU A 575 0.38 19.57 -20.43
C LEU A 575 1.58 20.41 -19.96
N ALA A 576 1.36 21.34 -19.01
CA ALA A 576 2.40 22.22 -18.49
C ALA A 576 3.46 21.51 -17.63
N LEU A 577 3.30 20.21 -17.33
CA LEU A 577 4.35 19.38 -16.74
C LEU A 577 5.58 19.29 -17.65
N ASP A 578 5.41 19.44 -18.97
CA ASP A 578 6.53 19.52 -19.90
C ASP A 578 7.14 20.93 -19.90
N GLN A 579 8.22 21.09 -19.13
CA GLN A 579 8.91 22.37 -18.96
C GLN A 579 9.45 22.94 -20.28
N HIS A 580 9.73 22.10 -21.28
CA HIS A 580 10.30 22.54 -22.56
C HIS A 580 9.30 23.30 -23.45
N VAL A 581 8.00 23.10 -23.21
CA VAL A 581 6.90 23.65 -24.01
C VAL A 581 5.90 24.49 -23.19
N GLN A 582 6.25 24.77 -21.92
CA GLN A 582 5.39 25.49 -20.98
C GLN A 582 4.89 26.84 -21.52
N HIS A 583 5.75 27.60 -22.22
CA HIS A 583 5.37 28.90 -22.77
C HIS A 583 4.33 28.81 -23.90
N ASP A 584 4.43 27.82 -24.77
CA ASP A 584 3.45 27.59 -25.84
C ASP A 584 2.11 27.12 -25.27
N ILE A 585 2.14 26.33 -24.19
CA ILE A 585 0.94 25.93 -23.44
C ILE A 585 0.30 27.13 -22.75
N LEU A 586 1.06 28.05 -22.17
CA LEU A 586 0.52 29.27 -21.57
C LEU A 586 -0.19 30.15 -22.63
N ARG A 587 0.39 30.25 -23.84
CA ARG A 587 -0.27 30.93 -24.97
C ARG A 587 -1.58 30.25 -25.38
N MET A 588 -1.58 28.93 -25.49
CA MET A 588 -2.77 28.14 -25.78
C MET A 588 -3.84 28.32 -24.69
N ARG A 589 -3.47 28.19 -23.41
CA ARG A 589 -4.33 28.43 -22.24
C ARG A 589 -4.97 29.81 -22.28
N LYS A 590 -4.21 30.85 -22.62
CA LYS A 590 -4.75 32.21 -22.78
C LYS A 590 -5.82 32.30 -23.87
N ASN A 591 -5.64 31.60 -24.99
CA ASN A 591 -6.63 31.54 -26.07
C ASN A 591 -7.90 30.78 -25.62
N LEU A 592 -7.75 29.68 -24.88
CA LEU A 592 -8.86 28.92 -24.33
C LEU A 592 -9.66 29.73 -23.28
N LEU A 593 -8.98 30.43 -22.36
CA LEU A 593 -9.64 31.26 -21.35
C LEU A 593 -10.42 32.44 -21.96
N LYS A 594 -9.95 33.00 -23.08
CA LYS A 594 -10.70 34.03 -23.84
C LYS A 594 -12.04 33.51 -24.36
N LEU A 595 -12.13 32.24 -24.78
CA LEU A 595 -13.41 31.66 -25.22
C LEU A 595 -14.44 31.60 -24.08
N VAL A 596 -13.99 31.30 -22.87
CA VAL A 596 -14.83 31.21 -21.67
C VAL A 596 -15.01 32.58 -20.97
N ARG A 597 -14.37 33.64 -21.50
CA ARG A 597 -14.41 35.02 -20.99
C ARG A 597 -13.85 35.18 -19.57
N VAL A 598 -12.87 34.35 -19.20
CA VAL A 598 -12.19 34.41 -17.91
C VAL A 598 -10.81 35.07 -18.08
N LYS A 599 -10.41 35.91 -17.12
CA LYS A 599 -9.08 36.56 -17.14
C LYS A 599 -7.99 35.56 -16.72
N GLU A 600 -6.82 35.64 -17.36
CA GLU A 600 -5.69 34.73 -17.17
C GLU A 600 -5.22 34.60 -15.71
N PHE A 601 -5.20 35.71 -14.98
CA PHE A 601 -4.74 35.80 -13.58
C PHE A 601 -5.87 35.83 -12.55
N ALA A 602 -7.10 35.57 -12.97
CA ALA A 602 -8.20 35.47 -12.03
C ALA A 602 -7.99 34.25 -11.10
N PRO A 603 -8.34 34.35 -9.80
CA PRO A 603 -8.16 33.25 -8.86
C PRO A 603 -8.94 32.00 -9.31
N GLU A 604 -10.09 32.18 -9.97
CA GLU A 604 -10.90 31.11 -10.56
C GLU A 604 -10.24 30.39 -11.74
N ALA A 605 -9.26 31.02 -12.42
CA ALA A 605 -8.54 30.43 -13.55
C ALA A 605 -7.34 29.59 -13.10
N GLN A 606 -6.87 29.74 -11.87
CA GLN A 606 -5.72 28.98 -11.37
C GLN A 606 -6.13 27.53 -11.12
N PHE A 607 -5.30 26.60 -11.62
CA PHE A 607 -5.46 25.20 -11.27
C PHE A 607 -5.07 25.04 -9.80
N ARG A 608 -5.97 24.47 -9.02
CA ARG A 608 -5.72 24.02 -7.65
C ARG A 608 -6.02 22.54 -7.66
N ASP A 609 -5.09 21.73 -7.16
CA ASP A 609 -5.33 20.29 -7.05
C ASP A 609 -6.63 20.08 -6.25
N PRO A 610 -7.68 19.52 -6.88
CA PRO A 610 -8.97 19.35 -6.22
C PRO A 610 -8.94 18.20 -5.22
N CYS A 611 -7.90 17.36 -5.26
CA CYS A 611 -7.82 16.11 -4.51
C CYS A 611 -7.22 16.37 -3.11
N PRO A 612 -8.03 16.44 -2.03
CA PRO A 612 -7.45 16.26 -0.71
C PRO A 612 -6.78 14.88 -0.68
N SER A 613 -5.60 14.75 -0.09
CA SER A 613 -4.94 13.46 0.10
C SER A 613 -4.78 13.19 1.58
N PHE A 614 -5.09 11.97 1.97
CA PHE A 614 -4.72 11.47 3.28
C PHE A 614 -4.43 9.98 3.17
N THR A 615 -3.17 9.63 3.42
CA THR A 615 -2.69 8.25 3.47
C THR A 615 -2.69 7.77 4.90
N LEU A 616 -3.46 6.72 5.19
CA LEU A 616 -3.38 5.98 6.44
C LEU A 616 -2.17 5.01 6.33
N PRO A 617 -1.10 5.23 7.11
CA PRO A 617 0.11 4.41 6.99
C PRO A 617 -0.06 3.03 7.62
N ASN A 618 0.77 2.07 7.21
CA ASN A 618 0.98 0.78 7.88
C ASN A 618 -0.29 -0.07 8.08
N VAL A 619 -1.23 -0.08 7.13
CA VAL A 619 -2.45 -0.89 7.24
C VAL A 619 -2.15 -2.36 6.95
N ILE A 620 -2.54 -3.22 7.89
CA ILE A 620 -2.19 -4.64 7.91
C ILE A 620 -3.40 -5.51 7.57
N CYS A 621 -3.19 -6.49 6.69
CA CYS A 621 -4.17 -7.55 6.45
C CYS A 621 -4.10 -8.64 7.53
N SER A 622 -5.21 -8.88 8.23
CA SER A 622 -5.31 -9.86 9.33
C SER A 622 -5.19 -11.34 8.90
N TYR A 623 -5.20 -11.63 7.59
CA TYR A 623 -5.11 -12.99 7.06
C TYR A 623 -3.74 -13.28 6.43
N CYS A 624 -3.33 -12.48 5.45
CA CYS A 624 -2.07 -12.71 4.73
C CYS A 624 -0.86 -11.98 5.32
N ASN A 625 -1.07 -11.10 6.31
CA ASN A 625 -0.03 -10.25 6.89
C ASN A 625 0.71 -9.35 5.89
N ASP A 626 0.17 -9.13 4.70
CA ASP A 626 0.60 -8.03 3.83
C ASP A 626 0.29 -6.68 4.51
N PHE A 627 1.15 -5.69 4.32
CA PHE A 627 0.92 -4.33 4.84
C PHE A 627 1.18 -3.28 3.76
N ARG A 628 0.36 -2.23 3.75
CA ARG A 628 0.48 -1.12 2.81
C ARG A 628 -0.12 0.16 3.37
N ASP A 629 0.29 1.28 2.82
CA ASP A 629 -0.38 2.56 3.08
C ASP A 629 -1.67 2.66 2.24
N LEU A 630 -2.74 3.19 2.82
CA LEU A 630 -4.05 3.36 2.17
C LEU A 630 -4.35 4.84 1.96
N ASP A 631 -4.41 5.32 0.71
CA ASP A 631 -4.92 6.68 0.43
C ASP A 631 -6.45 6.69 0.43
N LEU A 632 -7.03 7.25 1.47
CA LEU A 632 -8.48 7.25 1.70
C LEU A 632 -9.25 8.15 0.73
N CYS A 633 -8.55 9.02 0.01
CA CYS A 633 -9.16 9.99 -0.90
C CYS A 633 -8.93 9.63 -2.38
N ARG A 634 -7.88 8.87 -2.70
CA ARG A 634 -7.47 8.57 -4.08
C ARG A 634 -7.53 7.11 -4.48
N ASP A 635 -7.63 6.18 -3.52
CA ASP A 635 -7.75 4.75 -3.82
C ASP A 635 -9.17 4.41 -4.32
N SER A 636 -9.27 3.99 -5.58
CA SER A 636 -10.55 3.68 -6.24
C SER A 636 -11.35 2.59 -5.51
N ALA A 637 -10.69 1.56 -4.99
CA ALA A 637 -11.36 0.49 -4.25
C ALA A 637 -12.00 1.05 -2.96
N LEU A 638 -11.30 1.94 -2.26
CA LEU A 638 -11.83 2.57 -1.04
C LEU A 638 -12.97 3.54 -1.35
N LEU A 639 -12.88 4.28 -2.46
CA LEU A 639 -13.94 5.17 -2.93
C LEU A 639 -15.22 4.41 -3.29
N GLU A 640 -15.09 3.17 -3.78
CA GLU A 640 -16.19 2.23 -4.01
C GLU A 640 -16.64 1.46 -2.75
N HIS A 641 -16.15 1.86 -1.56
CA HIS A 641 -16.39 1.23 -0.25
C HIS A 641 -15.86 -0.21 -0.12
N GLU A 642 -14.94 -0.61 -0.99
CA GLU A 642 -14.28 -1.93 -0.98
C GLU A 642 -13.01 -1.93 -0.12
N TRP A 643 -13.19 -2.01 1.20
CA TRP A 643 -12.09 -2.12 2.16
C TRP A 643 -11.50 -3.53 2.16
N ARG A 644 -10.63 -3.85 1.20
CA ARG A 644 -10.04 -5.19 1.04
C ARG A 644 -8.54 -5.16 0.84
N CYS A 645 -7.89 -6.24 1.23
CA CYS A 645 -6.49 -6.48 0.93
C CYS A 645 -6.25 -6.49 -0.59
N ALA A 646 -5.24 -5.75 -1.05
CA ALA A 646 -4.90 -5.61 -2.47
C ALA A 646 -4.33 -6.90 -3.08
N VAL A 647 -3.81 -7.81 -2.24
CA VAL A 647 -3.30 -9.11 -2.67
C VAL A 647 -4.42 -9.90 -3.36
N PRO A 648 -4.31 -10.21 -4.68
CA PRO A 648 -5.40 -10.78 -5.46
C PRO A 648 -5.95 -12.10 -4.93
N GLN A 649 -5.07 -12.93 -4.36
CA GLN A 649 -5.40 -14.22 -3.75
C GLN A 649 -5.98 -14.11 -2.34
N CYS A 650 -5.81 -12.98 -1.65
CA CYS A 650 -6.28 -12.78 -0.29
C CYS A 650 -7.66 -12.12 -0.27
N ARG A 651 -7.75 -10.89 -0.79
CA ARG A 651 -8.97 -10.04 -0.82
C ARG A 651 -9.74 -9.96 0.51
N GLN A 652 -9.10 -10.29 1.64
CA GLN A 652 -9.72 -10.28 2.96
C GLN A 652 -10.21 -8.85 3.27
N PRO A 653 -11.45 -8.68 3.76
CA PRO A 653 -11.93 -7.36 4.16
C PRO A 653 -11.15 -6.84 5.38
N TYR A 654 -10.76 -5.57 5.33
CA TYR A 654 -10.20 -4.88 6.49
C TYR A 654 -11.29 -4.63 7.54
N ASN A 655 -10.89 -4.65 8.81
CA ASN A 655 -11.80 -4.32 9.89
C ASN A 655 -12.01 -2.79 9.92
N ARG A 656 -13.18 -2.36 9.46
CA ARG A 656 -13.56 -0.95 9.37
C ARG A 656 -13.54 -0.22 10.71
N GLU A 657 -13.88 -0.89 11.81
CA GLU A 657 -13.85 -0.29 13.16
C GLU A 657 -12.41 -0.02 13.60
N GLN A 658 -11.48 -0.91 13.28
CA GLN A 658 -10.05 -0.69 13.54
C GLN A 658 -9.51 0.48 12.71
N MET A 659 -9.94 0.61 11.45
CA MET A 659 -9.55 1.72 10.58
C MET A 659 -10.11 3.05 11.09
N GLU A 660 -11.38 3.08 11.51
CA GLU A 660 -12.00 4.26 12.12
C GLU A 660 -11.28 4.66 13.41
N ASN A 661 -10.95 3.70 14.27
CA ASN A 661 -10.18 3.97 15.49
C ASN A 661 -8.79 4.53 15.18
N ALA A 662 -8.07 3.99 14.20
CA ALA A 662 -6.76 4.52 13.80
C ALA A 662 -6.87 5.99 13.33
N LEU A 663 -7.89 6.32 12.53
CA LEU A 663 -8.16 7.70 12.11
C LEU A 663 -8.52 8.62 13.27
N LEU A 664 -9.30 8.13 14.23
CA LEU A 664 -9.63 8.88 15.45
C LEU A 664 -8.37 9.21 16.26
N GLN A 665 -7.44 8.26 16.41
CA GLN A 665 -6.17 8.50 17.10
C GLN A 665 -5.37 9.61 16.40
N ILE A 666 -5.27 9.55 15.07
CA ILE A 666 -4.58 10.56 14.25
C ILE A 666 -5.23 11.95 14.40
N VAL A 667 -6.56 12.03 14.35
CA VAL A 667 -7.28 13.31 14.52
C VAL A 667 -7.03 13.90 15.90
N ARG A 668 -7.12 13.09 16.96
CA ARG A 668 -6.88 13.52 18.34
C ARG A 668 -5.44 13.95 18.58
N GLN A 669 -4.49 13.24 17.96
CA GLN A 669 -3.09 13.60 17.98
C GLN A 669 -2.86 14.97 17.32
N ARG A 670 -3.43 15.19 16.13
CA ARG A 670 -3.31 16.48 15.43
C ARG A 670 -3.94 17.63 16.21
N GLU A 671 -5.10 17.40 16.81
CA GLU A 671 -5.74 18.36 17.73
C GLU A 671 -4.80 18.72 18.89
N ARG A 672 -4.17 17.72 19.51
CA ARG A 672 -3.22 17.95 20.62
C ARG A 672 -1.98 18.72 20.16
N LEU A 673 -1.35 18.31 19.05
CA LEU A 673 -0.17 18.98 18.49
C LEU A 673 -0.45 20.44 18.13
N TYR A 674 -1.65 20.75 17.63
CA TYR A 674 -2.06 22.11 17.36
C TYR A 674 -2.18 22.96 18.65
N HIS A 675 -2.61 22.37 19.77
CA HIS A 675 -2.67 23.08 21.06
C HIS A 675 -1.29 23.22 21.73
N LEU A 676 -0.40 22.26 21.53
CA LEU A 676 0.96 22.24 22.11
C LEU A 676 2.02 22.93 21.25
N GLN A 677 1.65 23.39 20.05
CA GLN A 677 2.60 23.95 19.10
C GLN A 677 3.38 25.16 19.66
N ASP A 678 4.60 25.32 19.16
CA ASP A 678 5.40 26.50 19.44
C ASP A 678 4.79 27.78 18.88
N LEU A 679 5.17 28.89 19.52
CA LEU A 679 4.94 30.22 18.99
C LEU A 679 6.22 30.78 18.34
N VAL A 680 6.08 31.36 17.16
CA VAL A 680 7.18 31.92 16.37
C VAL A 680 7.03 33.44 16.25
N CYS A 681 8.13 34.17 16.41
CA CYS A 681 8.13 35.61 16.25
C CYS A 681 8.00 36.03 14.77
N LEU A 682 7.11 36.97 14.47
CA LEU A 682 6.92 37.48 13.10
C LEU A 682 8.14 38.22 12.52
N ARG A 683 8.98 38.81 13.38
CA ARG A 683 10.15 39.60 12.94
C ARG A 683 11.41 38.75 12.77
N CYS A 684 11.87 38.14 13.86
CA CYS A 684 13.13 37.39 13.86
C CYS A 684 12.97 35.90 13.51
N ARG A 685 11.73 35.40 13.40
CA ARG A 685 11.41 33.97 13.21
C ARG A 685 11.94 33.04 14.30
N GLY A 686 12.38 33.59 15.43
CA GLY A 686 12.78 32.82 16.60
C GLY A 686 11.57 32.20 17.30
N VAL A 687 11.78 30.99 17.84
CA VAL A 687 10.81 30.28 18.69
C VAL A 687 10.72 30.95 20.06
N LYS A 688 9.52 31.02 20.62
CA LYS A 688 9.28 31.57 21.96
C LYS A 688 9.79 30.59 23.01
N ALA A 689 10.86 30.97 23.72
CA ALA A 689 11.44 30.16 24.79
C ALA A 689 10.66 30.29 26.12
N ASP A 690 10.22 31.50 26.47
CA ASP A 690 9.60 31.76 27.78
C ASP A 690 8.07 31.69 27.70
N HIS A 691 7.39 30.93 28.56
CA HIS A 691 5.93 30.79 28.54
C HIS A 691 5.18 32.13 28.75
N LEU A 692 5.69 32.99 29.63
CA LEU A 692 5.02 34.24 30.05
C LEU A 692 5.31 35.45 29.14
N ALA A 693 6.26 35.35 28.21
CA ALA A 693 6.62 36.49 27.37
C ALA A 693 5.52 36.80 26.33
N GLU A 694 4.92 37.99 26.41
CA GLU A 694 3.93 38.43 25.41
C GLU A 694 4.58 38.90 24.09
N GLN A 695 5.82 39.38 24.16
CA GLN A 695 6.58 39.89 23.03
C GLN A 695 7.97 39.28 22.98
N CYS A 696 8.50 39.11 21.78
CA CYS A 696 9.87 38.67 21.59
C CYS A 696 10.86 39.77 22.03
N GLY A 697 12.09 39.38 22.41
CA GLY A 697 13.16 40.34 22.71
C GLY A 697 13.49 41.33 21.58
N CYS A 698 13.09 41.03 20.34
CA CYS A 698 13.17 41.96 19.19
C CYS A 698 11.98 42.93 19.07
N GLY A 699 11.05 42.92 20.03
CA GLY A 699 9.79 43.69 20.02
C GLY A 699 8.78 43.22 18.97
N GLY A 700 8.95 42.02 18.41
CA GLY A 700 7.98 41.41 17.50
C GLY A 700 6.93 40.59 18.25
N SER A 701 5.69 40.57 17.75
CA SER A 701 4.64 39.69 18.28
C SER A 701 4.87 38.24 17.87
N PHE A 702 4.35 37.34 18.69
CA PHE A 702 4.35 35.92 18.42
C PHE A 702 3.08 35.50 17.67
N ARG A 703 3.19 34.43 16.88
CA ARG A 703 2.06 33.73 16.26
C ARG A 703 2.26 32.22 16.38
N CYS A 704 1.19 31.45 16.21
CA CYS A 704 1.28 30.00 16.07
C CYS A 704 2.19 29.61 14.89
N LYS A 705 2.91 28.49 15.04
CA LYS A 705 3.73 27.90 13.97
C LYS A 705 2.86 27.41 12.81
N GLU A 706 1.76 26.75 13.13
CA GLU A 706 0.67 26.37 12.24
C GLU A 706 -0.50 27.33 12.40
N ASP A 707 -0.93 27.95 11.30
CA ASP A 707 -2.06 28.87 11.30
C ASP A 707 -3.39 28.08 11.40
N SER A 708 -4.39 28.67 12.07
CA SER A 708 -5.71 28.03 12.28
C SER A 708 -6.41 27.60 10.99
N SER A 709 -6.24 28.35 9.90
CA SER A 709 -6.82 28.01 8.59
C SER A 709 -6.27 26.70 8.03
N ASP A 710 -4.99 26.43 8.26
CA ASP A 710 -4.30 25.27 7.73
C ASP A 710 -4.71 24.02 8.52
N PHE A 711 -4.76 24.15 9.84
CA PHE A 711 -5.30 23.11 10.73
C PHE A 711 -6.75 22.75 10.38
N LEU A 712 -7.62 23.76 10.24
CA LEU A 712 -9.02 23.56 9.86
C LEU A 712 -9.13 22.93 8.46
N GLY A 713 -8.28 23.34 7.52
CA GLY A 713 -8.20 22.73 6.18
C GLY A 713 -7.88 21.24 6.24
N LYS A 714 -6.93 20.83 7.09
CA LYS A 714 -6.60 19.41 7.33
C LYS A 714 -7.77 18.67 7.98
N MET A 715 -8.43 19.25 9.00
CA MET A 715 -9.58 18.63 9.66
C MET A 715 -10.77 18.44 8.71
N GLN A 716 -10.98 19.36 7.77
CA GLN A 716 -12.01 19.22 6.72
C GLN A 716 -11.78 18.01 5.82
N VAL A 717 -10.53 17.59 5.60
CA VAL A 717 -10.23 16.35 4.85
C VAL A 717 -10.76 15.14 5.60
N PHE A 718 -10.48 15.03 6.91
CA PHE A 718 -11.01 13.94 7.74
C PHE A 718 -12.53 13.95 7.79
N HIS A 719 -13.17 15.12 7.86
CA HIS A 719 -14.63 15.22 7.79
C HIS A 719 -15.17 14.67 6.47
N LYS A 720 -14.56 15.00 5.33
CA LYS A 720 -14.97 14.47 4.02
C LYS A 720 -14.81 12.95 3.96
N VAL A 721 -13.70 12.42 4.47
CA VAL A 721 -13.44 10.97 4.55
C VAL A 721 -14.46 10.29 5.45
N ALA A 722 -14.78 10.87 6.61
CA ALA A 722 -15.77 10.32 7.53
C ALA A 722 -17.15 10.22 6.89
N VAL A 723 -17.61 11.29 6.22
CA VAL A 723 -18.90 11.32 5.51
C VAL A 723 -18.90 10.36 4.32
N SER A 724 -17.85 10.35 3.50
CA SER A 724 -17.80 9.49 2.30
C SER A 724 -17.80 8.01 2.69
N GLN A 725 -17.03 7.65 3.73
CA GLN A 725 -16.92 6.28 4.20
C GLN A 725 -18.00 5.88 5.20
N LYS A 726 -18.81 6.81 5.73
CA LYS A 726 -19.83 6.58 6.78
C LYS A 726 -19.22 6.14 8.12
N PHE A 727 -18.12 6.78 8.54
CA PHE A 727 -17.51 6.62 9.87
C PHE A 727 -18.16 7.60 10.85
N GLN A 728 -19.09 7.09 11.67
CA GLN A 728 -19.93 7.91 12.55
C GLN A 728 -19.13 8.57 13.68
N LEU A 729 -18.26 7.81 14.35
CA LEU A 729 -17.47 8.34 15.48
C LEU A 729 -16.44 9.35 14.99
N LEU A 730 -15.83 9.10 13.84
CA LEU A 730 -14.90 10.03 13.21
C LEU A 730 -15.60 11.32 12.79
N GLU A 731 -16.79 11.22 12.19
CA GLU A 731 -17.60 12.38 11.82
C GLU A 731 -17.93 13.23 13.05
N ASP A 732 -18.50 12.63 14.09
CA ASP A 732 -18.86 13.33 15.33
C ASP A 732 -17.65 14.04 15.96
N CYS A 733 -16.51 13.34 16.05
CA CYS A 733 -15.28 13.89 16.61
C CYS A 733 -14.77 15.11 15.83
N VAL A 734 -14.68 15.00 14.50
CA VAL A 734 -14.17 16.07 13.64
C VAL A 734 -15.16 17.22 13.56
N SER A 735 -16.46 16.94 13.48
CA SER A 735 -17.51 17.98 13.50
C SER A 735 -17.47 18.78 14.80
N TRP A 736 -17.22 18.13 15.95
CA TRP A 736 -17.03 18.83 17.21
C TRP A 736 -15.83 19.79 17.17
N ILE A 737 -14.67 19.32 16.70
CA ILE A 737 -13.47 20.16 16.53
C ILE A 737 -13.73 21.35 15.59
N LEU A 738 -14.45 21.12 14.48
CA LEU A 738 -14.76 22.18 13.49
C LEU A 738 -15.83 23.18 13.97
N GLN A 739 -16.67 22.81 14.94
CA GLN A 739 -17.72 23.67 15.51
C GLN A 739 -17.19 24.63 16.59
N VAL A 740 -16.10 24.29 17.26
CA VAL A 740 -15.43 25.17 18.22
C VAL A 740 -14.77 26.31 17.43
N ARG A 741 -15.48 27.44 17.32
CA ARG A 741 -15.02 28.68 16.68
C ARG A 741 -14.42 29.65 17.68
#